data_AF-A0A7C8E0N0-F1
#
_entry.id   AF-A0A7C8E0N0-F1
#
_cell.length_a   1.000
_cell.length_b   1.000
_cell.length_c   1.000
_cell.angle_alpha   90.00
_cell.angle_beta   90.00
_cell.angle_gamma   90.00
#
_symmetry.space_group_name_H-M   'P 1'
#
loop_
_entity.id
_entity.type
_entity.pdbx_description
1 polymer ?
#
loop_
_entity_poly.entity_id
_entity_poly.type
_entity_poly.pdbx_seq_one_letter_code
_entity_poly.pdbx_strand_id
1 'polypeptide(L)'
;MKILILLLLLNNFFYGKTKDDVNVKKVYTTVKIDNANVPIIDGLINESIWDTVVWGGDFTEFQPDNNTDPSQETRFKILYDDDNLYIAVRAYDSEPEKIISRISRRDNLNSDGVYIAIDSYHDLRTAFMFGIGAGGDKSDWIASDNGNNEDSSWNPIWDVKTTIDDLGWSAEARIPINQLRFKDGSNIIWGFNVMRGIHRLDEKSLWDHVSANSPGWISESGELHGLDLKSKNQVDIRPFVTASMNTYESVANNPYRDGKDTNFNGGLDAKIGITNDLILDLTFNPDFGQVEADPSVITLDGFEIFMREQRPFFVESKNIFDYSFGPRNDNLFFSRRIGKAPSGSPSLNSGEYYKSPQFTKILGAAKFSGKTENGWSIGVLESVTANEYANINDGENVRREKVEPLTNYLVTRIQKDFNDNNTFVGGIITSTNRSELPDNLNFLHKSAMTAAIDFKHQWKNKNYYFEGKFIGSNVKGSEESIYRTQTSITHLFQRVDASHLEVDPTKTSLKGTGGVFMIGKQGGGHWTYDLGFDWHSPELELNDLGFLKQADHKAQFAGVSYRSLNPKGNIRSFEMSLRQFSTYDFEGNHNRTQYAFNSGIRFMNNYGINIGGAHKPRIYINSFLRGGPRWKFNQENYMYLFMMSDQSKKLRGLIGAIYSQAKQNNFSMFKMEALLTYTPSDKLLFSISPEYVYNPNKTQYVTTVNYDGSYKYILASFDSHTLMTNIRVNYTVNPNLSIQYYGQPFIFRAKYNQFKYVTNPTADNLNNRFNLYNEDQIDFTNNYYSIDHNLDGTSDYGFYNPNFSTVQWKSNLVVRWEYRRGSELYFVWSQGLNTFIDTSESLVDGISLGLKEKPENTFLIKATFSLGN
;
A
#
# COMPACT_ATOMS: atom_id res chain seq x y z
N MET A 1 -26.63 -17.95 -20.19
CA MET A 1 -28.03 -18.36 -19.95
C MET A 1 -28.20 -19.66 -19.15
N LYS A 2 -27.28 -20.65 -19.21
CA LYS A 2 -27.36 -21.87 -18.36
C LYS A 2 -26.87 -21.72 -16.91
N ILE A 3 -26.17 -20.63 -16.56
CA ILE A 3 -25.72 -20.31 -15.18
C ILE A 3 -26.84 -19.67 -14.33
N LEU A 4 -27.82 -19.03 -14.97
CA LEU A 4 -28.93 -18.35 -14.29
C LEU A 4 -29.92 -19.34 -13.62
N ILE A 5 -29.98 -20.58 -14.14
CA ILE A 5 -30.90 -21.62 -13.64
C ILE A 5 -30.33 -22.35 -12.43
N LEU A 6 -29.00 -22.36 -12.23
CA LEU A 6 -28.38 -22.92 -11.02
C LEU A 6 -28.51 -21.97 -9.81
N LEU A 7 -28.58 -20.65 -10.05
CA LEU A 7 -28.81 -19.63 -9.02
C LEU A 7 -30.25 -19.61 -8.48
N LEU A 8 -31.24 -20.03 -9.28
CA LEU A 8 -32.64 -20.10 -8.85
C LEU A 8 -32.97 -21.33 -7.99
N LEU A 9 -32.14 -22.38 -8.01
CA LEU A 9 -32.36 -23.60 -7.22
C LEU A 9 -31.73 -23.57 -5.82
N LEU A 10 -30.89 -22.57 -5.50
CA LEU A 10 -30.30 -22.39 -4.15
C LEU A 10 -31.17 -21.57 -3.19
N ASN A 11 -32.28 -20.99 -3.65
CA ASN A 11 -33.17 -20.16 -2.83
C ASN A 11 -33.98 -20.94 -1.76
N ASN A 12 -33.97 -22.27 -1.76
CA ASN A 12 -34.83 -23.07 -0.86
C ASN A 12 -34.09 -23.80 0.28
N PHE A 13 -32.78 -23.57 0.51
CA PHE A 13 -32.03 -24.31 1.55
C PHE A 13 -31.36 -23.49 2.66
N PHE A 14 -31.56 -22.16 2.73
CA PHE A 14 -30.96 -21.35 3.80
C PHE A 14 -31.94 -20.39 4.44
N TYR A 15 -32.95 -20.93 5.14
CA TYR A 15 -33.66 -20.20 6.19
C TYR A 15 -33.26 -20.76 7.56
N GLY A 16 -32.04 -20.46 7.97
CA GLY A 16 -31.70 -20.42 9.39
C GLY A 16 -31.97 -19.00 9.88
N LYS A 17 -33.10 -18.77 10.57
CA LYS A 17 -33.25 -17.56 11.40
C LYS A 17 -32.22 -17.64 12.51
N THR A 18 -31.09 -16.95 12.38
CA THR A 18 -30.30 -16.56 13.54
C THR A 18 -31.12 -15.52 14.30
N LYS A 19 -31.34 -15.76 15.59
CA LYS A 19 -31.96 -14.81 16.51
C LYS A 19 -31.03 -13.59 16.54
N ASP A 20 -31.52 -12.44 16.06
CA ASP A 20 -30.81 -11.18 16.23
C ASP A 20 -30.82 -10.87 17.73
N ASP A 21 -29.71 -11.13 18.43
CA ASP A 21 -29.50 -10.53 19.75
C ASP A 21 -29.34 -9.04 19.52
N VAL A 22 -30.37 -8.27 19.89
CA VAL A 22 -30.30 -6.81 19.92
C VAL A 22 -29.29 -6.44 20.99
N ASN A 23 -28.06 -6.13 20.57
CA ASN A 23 -27.03 -5.63 21.46
C ASN A 23 -27.46 -4.24 21.95
N VAL A 24 -27.78 -4.11 23.23
CA VAL A 24 -28.11 -2.81 23.83
C VAL A 24 -26.79 -2.09 24.06
N LYS A 25 -26.53 -1.04 23.27
CA LYS A 25 -25.31 -0.23 23.38
C LYS A 25 -25.12 0.29 24.81
N LYS A 26 -23.93 0.11 25.36
CA LYS A 26 -23.56 0.76 26.63
C LYS A 26 -23.41 2.26 26.44
N VAL A 27 -23.76 3.01 27.50
CA VAL A 27 -23.66 4.47 27.54
C VAL A 27 -22.76 4.88 28.70
N TYR A 28 -21.78 5.75 28.42
CA TYR A 28 -20.97 6.42 29.42
C TYR A 28 -21.25 7.92 29.39
N THR A 29 -21.53 8.54 30.53
CA THR A 29 -21.78 9.99 30.62
C THR A 29 -20.59 10.67 31.28
N THR A 30 -19.95 11.60 30.58
CA THR A 30 -18.84 12.42 31.10
C THR A 30 -19.36 13.77 31.61
N VAL A 31 -18.49 14.52 32.29
CA VAL A 31 -18.75 15.86 32.80
C VAL A 31 -17.66 16.82 32.34
N LYS A 32 -18.07 18.08 32.14
CA LYS A 32 -17.14 19.17 31.86
C LYS A 32 -16.44 19.60 33.14
N ILE A 33 -15.12 19.79 33.08
CA ILE A 33 -14.31 20.30 34.19
C ILE A 33 -13.85 21.74 33.91
N ASP A 34 -13.59 22.49 34.98
CA ASP A 34 -13.04 23.85 34.87
C ASP A 34 -11.53 23.80 34.60
N ASN A 35 -11.04 24.70 33.75
CA ASN A 35 -9.61 24.81 33.39
C ASN A 35 -8.66 25.03 34.59
N ALA A 36 -9.18 25.40 35.76
CA ALA A 36 -8.40 25.55 36.99
C ALA A 36 -8.06 24.21 37.67
N ASN A 37 -8.82 23.14 37.37
CA ASN A 37 -8.72 21.83 38.02
C ASN A 37 -8.44 20.72 36.99
N VAL A 38 -7.45 20.95 36.12
CA VAL A 38 -7.03 19.98 35.08
C VAL A 38 -6.17 18.88 35.72
N PRO A 39 -6.42 17.58 35.43
CA PRO A 39 -5.59 16.49 35.94
C PRO A 39 -4.17 16.57 35.37
N ILE A 40 -3.17 16.21 36.18
CA ILE A 40 -1.79 16.18 35.74
C ILE A 40 -1.56 14.84 35.06
N ILE A 41 -1.16 14.84 33.79
CA ILE A 41 -0.87 13.59 33.09
C ILE A 41 0.47 13.02 33.59
N ASP A 42 0.42 12.22 34.65
CA ASP A 42 1.57 11.54 35.24
C ASP A 42 1.40 10.00 35.30
N GLY A 43 0.19 9.52 34.99
CA GLY A 43 -0.15 8.10 34.94
C GLY A 43 -0.69 7.56 36.28
N LEU A 44 -0.91 8.41 37.28
CA LEU A 44 -1.43 8.07 38.60
C LEU A 44 -2.85 8.62 38.75
N ILE A 45 -3.85 7.74 38.86
CA ILE A 45 -5.26 8.15 38.98
C ILE A 45 -5.58 8.41 40.47
N ASN A 46 -5.05 9.50 41.03
CA ASN A 46 -5.14 9.79 42.47
C ASN A 46 -5.78 11.14 42.79
N GLU A 47 -5.96 12.03 41.83
CA GLU A 47 -6.57 13.32 42.05
C GLU A 47 -8.07 13.21 42.21
N SER A 48 -8.62 13.99 43.13
CA SER A 48 -10.06 13.99 43.45
C SER A 48 -10.94 14.43 42.27
N ILE A 49 -10.40 15.11 41.26
CA ILE A 49 -11.16 15.48 40.06
C ILE A 49 -11.69 14.25 39.32
N TRP A 50 -10.97 13.13 39.36
CA TRP A 50 -11.42 11.88 38.76
C TRP A 50 -12.67 11.33 39.45
N ASP A 51 -12.96 11.69 40.70
CA ASP A 51 -14.13 11.21 41.44
C ASP A 51 -15.44 11.95 41.07
N THR A 52 -15.35 12.96 40.19
CA THR A 52 -16.54 13.63 39.64
C THR A 52 -17.30 12.77 38.63
N VAL A 53 -16.68 11.69 38.13
CA VAL A 53 -17.30 10.72 37.22
C VAL A 53 -17.20 9.30 37.77
N VAL A 54 -18.16 8.47 37.37
CA VAL A 54 -18.19 7.05 37.72
C VAL A 54 -17.19 6.26 36.86
N TRP A 55 -16.69 5.14 37.40
CA TRP A 55 -15.91 4.19 36.62
C TRP A 55 -16.78 3.50 35.57
N GLY A 56 -16.35 3.52 34.31
CA GLY A 56 -16.81 2.61 33.27
C GLY A 56 -16.09 1.27 33.42
N GLY A 57 -16.77 0.15 33.17
CA GLY A 57 -16.24 -1.19 33.40
C GLY A 57 -17.08 -2.28 32.73
N ASP A 58 -17.04 -3.49 33.28
CA ASP A 58 -17.78 -4.67 32.81
C ASP A 58 -17.45 -5.06 31.36
N PHE A 59 -16.16 -5.09 31.04
CA PHE A 59 -15.68 -5.46 29.71
C PHE A 59 -16.12 -6.89 29.37
N THR A 60 -16.29 -7.15 28.08
CA THR A 60 -16.63 -8.47 27.55
C THR A 60 -15.53 -8.92 26.61
N GLU A 61 -15.13 -10.19 26.70
CA GLU A 61 -14.11 -10.77 25.84
C GLU A 61 -14.56 -10.73 24.37
N PHE A 62 -13.67 -10.24 23.52
CA PHE A 62 -13.86 -10.17 22.08
C PHE A 62 -13.13 -11.31 21.38
N GLN A 63 -11.91 -11.62 21.83
CA GLN A 63 -11.03 -12.69 21.35
C GLN A 63 -10.17 -13.20 22.52
N PRO A 64 -9.83 -14.50 22.61
CA PRO A 64 -10.26 -15.64 21.79
C PRO A 64 -11.74 -15.97 21.82
N ASP A 65 -12.36 -15.89 23.00
CA ASP A 65 -13.70 -16.42 23.24
C ASP A 65 -14.68 -15.24 23.22
N ASN A 66 -15.40 -15.06 22.11
CA ASN A 66 -16.31 -13.93 21.96
C ASN A 66 -17.50 -14.10 22.92
N ASN A 67 -17.84 -13.03 23.65
CA ASN A 67 -18.97 -12.96 24.57
C ASN A 67 -18.80 -13.77 25.90
N THR A 68 -17.57 -13.91 26.39
CA THR A 68 -17.23 -14.42 27.73
C THR A 68 -16.69 -13.32 28.64
N ASP A 69 -16.50 -13.63 29.93
CA ASP A 69 -15.88 -12.71 30.89
C ASP A 69 -14.38 -12.57 30.60
N PRO A 70 -13.81 -11.35 30.63
CA PRO A 70 -12.38 -11.13 30.41
C PRO A 70 -11.56 -11.74 31.56
N SER A 71 -10.33 -12.17 31.25
CA SER A 71 -9.46 -12.77 32.27
C SER A 71 -8.95 -11.75 33.30
N GLN A 72 -8.95 -10.46 32.94
CA GLN A 72 -8.51 -9.37 33.80
C GLN A 72 -9.48 -8.19 33.71
N GLU A 73 -9.79 -7.58 34.85
CA GLU A 73 -10.70 -6.43 34.91
C GLU A 73 -10.04 -5.17 34.33
N THR A 74 -10.81 -4.37 33.60
CA THR A 74 -10.39 -3.03 33.16
C THR A 74 -11.48 -2.02 33.47
N ARG A 75 -11.08 -0.86 33.95
CA ARG A 75 -11.96 0.28 34.22
C ARG A 75 -11.43 1.55 33.60
N PHE A 76 -12.31 2.49 33.29
CA PHE A 76 -11.91 3.79 32.76
C PHE A 76 -12.76 4.94 33.30
N LYS A 77 -12.22 6.16 33.22
CA LYS A 77 -12.91 7.41 33.52
C LYS A 77 -12.63 8.41 32.39
N ILE A 78 -13.61 9.27 32.11
CA ILE A 78 -13.50 10.28 31.06
C ILE A 78 -13.95 11.63 31.62
N LEU A 79 -13.13 12.65 31.42
CA LEU A 79 -13.42 14.06 31.71
C LEU A 79 -13.10 14.88 30.46
N TYR A 80 -13.64 16.09 30.36
CA TYR A 80 -13.24 17.02 29.30
C TYR A 80 -13.31 18.47 29.74
N ASP A 81 -12.48 19.32 29.13
CA ASP A 81 -12.56 20.77 29.24
C ASP A 81 -12.80 21.40 27.85
N ASP A 82 -12.63 22.71 27.70
CA ASP A 82 -12.82 23.42 26.43
C ASP A 82 -11.78 23.05 25.35
N ASP A 83 -10.68 22.40 25.70
CA ASP A 83 -9.51 22.16 24.86
C ASP A 83 -9.17 20.67 24.72
N ASN A 84 -9.48 19.84 25.72
CA ASN A 84 -8.96 18.49 25.86
C ASN A 84 -10.00 17.49 26.40
N LEU A 85 -9.89 16.27 25.91
CA LEU A 85 -10.48 15.07 26.48
C LEU A 85 -9.43 14.36 27.33
N TYR A 86 -9.78 14.06 28.58
CA TYR A 86 -8.93 13.34 29.53
C TYR A 86 -9.49 11.95 29.74
N ILE A 87 -8.65 10.93 29.55
CA ILE A 87 -9.03 9.54 29.72
C ILE A 87 -8.05 8.89 30.69
N ALA A 88 -8.60 8.38 31.79
CA ALA A 88 -7.87 7.55 32.74
C ALA A 88 -8.31 6.11 32.57
N VAL A 89 -7.36 5.17 32.50
CA VAL A 89 -7.65 3.75 32.42
C VAL A 89 -6.90 3.03 33.52
N ARG A 90 -7.64 2.25 34.31
CA ARG A 90 -7.08 1.30 35.26
C ARG A 90 -7.22 -0.10 34.71
N ALA A 91 -6.10 -0.72 34.38
CA ALA A 91 -6.08 -2.09 33.91
C ALA A 91 -5.49 -2.99 34.97
N TYR A 92 -6.37 -3.75 35.63
CA TYR A 92 -5.96 -4.70 36.64
C TYR A 92 -5.22 -5.86 35.98
N ASP A 93 -4.23 -6.39 36.68
CA ASP A 93 -3.57 -7.63 36.32
C ASP A 93 -3.22 -8.38 37.61
N SER A 94 -3.73 -9.59 37.77
CA SER A 94 -3.40 -10.44 38.92
C SER A 94 -1.93 -10.91 38.93
N GLU A 95 -1.20 -10.73 37.82
CA GLU A 95 0.20 -11.08 37.66
C GLU A 95 1.00 -9.88 37.09
N PRO A 96 1.12 -8.75 37.82
CA PRO A 96 1.72 -7.51 37.30
C PRO A 96 3.15 -7.68 36.78
N GLU A 97 3.92 -8.61 37.34
CA GLU A 97 5.28 -8.94 36.91
C GLU A 97 5.36 -9.56 35.50
N LYS A 98 4.23 -10.02 34.95
CA LYS A 98 4.11 -10.58 33.59
C LYS A 98 3.62 -9.57 32.56
N ILE A 99 3.28 -8.34 32.96
CA ILE A 99 2.86 -7.28 32.05
C ILE A 99 3.98 -7.02 31.04
N ILE A 100 3.64 -7.06 29.76
CA ILE A 100 4.59 -6.80 28.68
C ILE A 100 4.55 -5.30 28.38
N SER A 101 5.57 -4.55 28.82
CA SER A 101 5.67 -3.08 28.71
C SER A 101 6.71 -2.63 27.67
N ARG A 102 6.65 -3.23 26.47
CA ARG A 102 7.58 -2.95 25.36
C ARG A 102 7.49 -1.52 24.87
N ILE A 103 8.63 -0.83 24.89
CA ILE A 103 8.81 0.51 24.35
C ILE A 103 9.14 0.45 22.86
N SER A 104 8.22 0.91 22.03
CA SER A 104 8.32 0.94 20.57
C SER A 104 8.17 2.36 20.03
N ARG A 105 8.55 2.55 18.76
CA ARG A 105 8.15 3.77 18.05
C ARG A 105 6.63 3.84 18.03
N ARG A 106 6.12 5.08 18.05
CA ARG A 106 4.73 5.40 17.74
C ARG A 106 4.20 4.55 16.57
N ASP A 107 2.97 4.06 16.69
CA ASP A 107 2.25 3.25 15.69
C ASP A 107 2.71 1.79 15.57
N ASN A 108 3.46 1.28 16.55
CA ASN A 108 3.93 -0.10 16.57
C ASN A 108 3.77 -0.76 17.95
N LEU A 109 2.54 -0.76 18.47
CA LEU A 109 2.23 -1.37 19.77
C LEU A 109 2.37 -2.89 19.73
N ASN A 110 3.38 -3.40 20.45
CA ASN A 110 3.62 -4.84 20.64
C ASN A 110 3.67 -5.20 22.13
N SER A 111 2.86 -4.52 22.94
CA SER A 111 2.83 -4.62 24.40
C SER A 111 1.42 -4.97 24.87
N ASP A 112 1.25 -5.17 26.17
CA ASP A 112 -0.05 -4.99 26.80
C ASP A 112 -0.48 -3.54 26.54
N GLY A 113 -1.76 -3.33 26.28
CA GLY A 113 -2.23 -2.02 25.83
C GLY A 113 -3.73 -1.82 25.95
N VAL A 114 -4.12 -0.56 25.83
CA VAL A 114 -5.51 -0.13 25.77
C VAL A 114 -5.70 0.68 24.49
N TYR A 115 -6.81 0.47 23.80
CA TYR A 115 -7.14 1.16 22.56
C TYR A 115 -8.49 1.86 22.74
N ILE A 116 -8.53 3.13 22.40
CA ILE A 116 -9.70 3.98 22.55
C ILE A 116 -10.19 4.31 21.15
N ALA A 117 -11.46 4.01 20.89
CA ALA A 117 -12.15 4.32 19.66
C ALA A 117 -13.13 5.46 19.89
N ILE A 118 -13.05 6.51 19.05
CA ILE A 118 -13.93 7.68 19.11
C ILE A 118 -14.53 7.93 17.73
N ASP A 119 -15.81 7.63 17.56
CA ASP A 119 -16.62 8.07 16.43
C ASP A 119 -17.25 9.43 16.77
N SER A 120 -16.47 10.49 16.58
CA SER A 120 -16.87 11.87 16.91
C SER A 120 -17.89 12.48 15.94
N TYR A 121 -18.10 11.85 14.78
CA TYR A 121 -19.18 12.20 13.85
C TYR A 121 -20.49 11.47 14.18
N HIS A 122 -20.42 10.40 14.97
CA HIS A 122 -21.50 9.45 15.23
C HIS A 122 -22.10 8.89 13.93
N ASP A 123 -21.23 8.60 12.95
CA ASP A 123 -21.63 8.13 11.64
C ASP A 123 -21.68 6.59 11.52
N LEU A 124 -21.26 5.89 12.58
CA LEU A 124 -21.24 4.43 12.68
C LEU A 124 -20.37 3.77 11.59
N ARG A 125 -19.38 4.51 11.08
CA ARG A 125 -18.51 4.10 9.96
C ARG A 125 -17.06 4.52 10.14
N THR A 126 -16.80 5.61 10.84
CA THR A 126 -15.46 6.18 11.03
C THR A 126 -15.13 6.35 12.51
N ALA A 127 -13.89 6.10 12.90
CA ALA A 127 -13.43 6.28 14.27
C ALA A 127 -11.98 6.74 14.31
N PHE A 128 -11.68 7.67 15.20
CA PHE A 128 -10.34 8.05 15.61
C PHE A 128 -9.84 7.07 16.67
N MET A 129 -8.67 6.49 16.42
CA MET A 129 -8.11 5.43 17.26
C MET A 129 -6.89 5.92 18.01
N PHE A 130 -6.84 5.66 19.31
CA PHE A 130 -5.70 5.95 20.19
C PHE A 130 -5.30 4.69 20.96
N GLY A 131 -4.14 4.15 20.65
CA GLY A 131 -3.52 3.04 21.37
C GLY A 131 -2.51 3.54 22.39
N ILE A 132 -2.58 3.01 23.61
CA ILE A 132 -1.68 3.26 24.73
C ILE A 132 -1.07 1.93 25.15
N GLY A 133 0.25 1.79 25.03
CA GLY A 133 0.98 0.66 25.56
C GLY A 133 1.31 0.83 27.04
N ALA A 134 1.40 -0.27 27.79
CA ALA A 134 1.81 -0.23 29.20
C ALA A 134 3.18 0.43 29.43
N GLY A 135 4.07 0.40 28.43
CA GLY A 135 5.37 1.08 28.42
C GLY A 135 5.33 2.59 28.14
N GLY A 136 4.15 3.17 27.87
CA GLY A 136 3.95 4.58 27.55
C GLY A 136 3.99 4.90 26.05
N ASP A 137 4.05 3.87 25.21
CA ASP A 137 4.06 3.98 23.76
C ASP A 137 2.69 4.34 23.22
N LYS A 138 2.69 5.05 22.09
CA LYS A 138 1.48 5.57 21.44
C LYS A 138 1.24 4.88 20.11
N SER A 139 -0.01 4.76 19.70
CA SER A 139 -0.37 4.41 18.33
C SER A 139 -1.64 5.15 17.96
N ASP A 140 -1.79 5.53 16.71
CA ASP A 140 -2.98 6.22 16.24
C ASP A 140 -3.25 5.93 14.78
N TRP A 141 -4.54 5.90 14.46
CA TRP A 141 -5.02 5.69 13.09
C TRP A 141 -6.46 6.15 12.96
N ILE A 142 -6.91 6.33 11.72
CA ILE A 142 -8.32 6.53 11.41
C ILE A 142 -8.88 5.22 10.87
N ALA A 143 -9.89 4.69 11.52
CA ALA A 143 -10.67 3.57 11.01
C ALA A 143 -11.86 4.09 10.18
N SER A 144 -12.15 3.44 9.05
CA SER A 144 -13.22 3.78 8.12
C SER A 144 -13.86 2.50 7.53
N ASP A 145 -14.91 2.65 6.72
CA ASP A 145 -15.73 1.54 6.20
C ASP A 145 -16.15 0.54 7.29
N ASN A 146 -16.63 1.08 8.41
CA ASN A 146 -17.05 0.32 9.59
C ASN A 146 -15.91 -0.51 10.24
N GLY A 147 -14.67 -0.03 10.13
CA GLY A 147 -13.49 -0.66 10.72
C GLY A 147 -12.77 -1.64 9.79
N ASN A 148 -13.21 -1.76 8.54
CA ASN A 148 -12.57 -2.61 7.53
C ASN A 148 -11.42 -1.92 6.80
N ASN A 149 -11.23 -0.61 7.00
CA ASN A 149 -10.12 0.15 6.43
C ASN A 149 -9.47 1.03 7.50
N GLU A 150 -8.18 0.84 7.75
CA GLU A 150 -7.41 1.56 8.77
C GLU A 150 -6.29 2.38 8.11
N ASP A 151 -6.21 3.66 8.45
CA ASP A 151 -5.19 4.60 7.98
C ASP A 151 -4.30 5.05 9.14
N SER A 152 -3.15 4.41 9.29
CA SER A 152 -2.14 4.69 10.31
C SER A 152 -1.23 5.88 10.00
N SER A 153 -1.56 6.68 8.98
CA SER A 153 -0.78 7.88 8.67
C SER A 153 -1.23 9.11 9.44
N TRP A 154 -2.43 9.08 10.01
CA TRP A 154 -2.94 10.14 10.86
C TRP A 154 -2.17 10.14 12.18
N ASN A 155 -1.43 11.21 12.42
CA ASN A 155 -0.44 11.30 13.51
C ASN A 155 -0.71 12.57 14.38
N PRO A 156 -1.78 12.58 15.19
CA PRO A 156 -2.18 13.74 15.99
C PRO A 156 -1.18 14.11 17.10
N ILE A 157 -1.27 15.28 17.72
CA ILE A 157 -0.43 15.61 18.89
C ILE A 157 -1.24 15.37 20.17
N TRP A 158 -0.90 14.34 20.93
CA TRP A 158 -1.55 13.99 22.22
C TRP A 158 -0.54 13.44 23.24
N ASP A 159 -0.90 13.52 24.52
CA ASP A 159 -0.03 13.17 25.65
C ASP A 159 -0.54 11.93 26.37
N VAL A 160 0.40 11.10 26.84
CA VAL A 160 0.08 9.94 27.68
C VAL A 160 1.19 9.72 28.70
N LYS A 161 0.79 9.25 29.88
CA LYS A 161 1.68 8.66 30.87
C LYS A 161 1.08 7.37 31.42
N THR A 162 1.95 6.43 31.73
CA THR A 162 1.58 5.13 32.28
C THR A 162 2.42 4.82 33.51
N THR A 163 1.81 4.11 34.45
CA THR A 163 2.47 3.63 35.66
C THR A 163 2.08 2.18 35.89
N ILE A 164 3.06 1.32 36.17
CA ILE A 164 2.85 -0.07 36.57
C ILE A 164 2.98 -0.14 38.09
N ASP A 165 2.07 -0.86 38.75
CA ASP A 165 2.05 -1.06 40.20
C ASP A 165 1.56 -2.47 40.59
N ASP A 166 1.40 -2.70 41.89
CA ASP A 166 1.07 -4.02 42.45
C ASP A 166 -0.31 -4.56 42.06
N LEU A 167 -1.19 -3.75 41.47
CA LEU A 167 -2.52 -4.19 41.01
C LEU A 167 -2.60 -4.33 39.48
N GLY A 168 -1.56 -3.95 38.74
CA GLY A 168 -1.54 -3.94 37.29
C GLY A 168 -0.88 -2.68 36.74
N TRP A 169 -1.61 -1.91 35.92
CA TRP A 169 -1.12 -0.61 35.45
C TRP A 169 -2.23 0.41 35.21
N SER A 170 -1.87 1.69 35.25
CA SER A 170 -2.73 2.82 34.90
C SER A 170 -2.17 3.62 33.74
N ALA A 171 -3.08 4.25 33.01
CA ALA A 171 -2.78 5.24 31.99
C ALA A 171 -3.59 6.50 32.24
N GLU A 172 -2.98 7.65 31.99
CA GLU A 172 -3.67 8.91 31.81
C GLU A 172 -3.31 9.48 30.45
N ALA A 173 -4.32 9.87 29.69
CA ALA A 173 -4.17 10.46 28.37
C ALA A 173 -4.86 11.81 28.31
N ARG A 174 -4.20 12.76 27.64
CA ARG A 174 -4.77 14.05 27.24
C ARG A 174 -4.81 14.13 25.73
N ILE A 175 -6.01 14.10 25.18
CA ILE A 175 -6.27 14.19 23.75
C ILE A 175 -6.85 15.58 23.48
N PRO A 176 -6.12 16.48 22.80
CA PRO A 176 -6.69 17.77 22.43
C PRO A 176 -7.89 17.56 21.51
N ILE A 177 -9.01 18.19 21.84
CA ILE A 177 -10.29 17.98 21.15
C ILE A 177 -10.19 18.45 19.69
N ASN A 178 -9.30 19.40 19.38
CA ASN A 178 -9.02 19.84 18.02
C ASN A 178 -8.33 18.79 17.13
N GLN A 179 -7.77 17.72 17.71
CA GLN A 179 -7.27 16.58 16.94
C GLN A 179 -8.42 15.72 16.42
N LEU A 180 -9.55 15.74 17.13
CA LEU A 180 -10.78 15.09 16.76
C LEU A 180 -11.56 16.04 15.87
N ARG A 181 -12.18 15.50 14.81
CA ARG A 181 -13.09 16.29 13.98
C ARG A 181 -14.51 16.10 14.52
N PHE A 182 -15.21 17.15 14.92
CA PHE A 182 -16.48 17.03 15.65
C PHE A 182 -17.47 18.16 15.32
N LYS A 183 -18.75 17.95 15.64
CA LYS A 183 -19.79 18.98 15.49
C LYS A 183 -19.81 19.92 16.71
N ASP A 184 -20.08 21.20 16.48
CA ASP A 184 -20.41 22.10 17.59
C ASP A 184 -21.79 21.79 18.16
N GLY A 185 -21.95 21.95 19.47
CA GLY A 185 -23.24 21.83 20.13
C GLY A 185 -23.19 21.31 21.55
N SER A 186 -24.35 21.36 22.20
CA SER A 186 -24.58 20.83 23.54
C SER A 186 -25.18 19.42 23.49
N ASN A 187 -24.83 18.57 24.45
CA ASN A 187 -25.29 17.17 24.55
C ASN A 187 -24.99 16.36 23.27
N ILE A 188 -23.78 16.53 22.74
CA ILE A 188 -23.28 15.74 21.63
C ILE A 188 -23.10 14.28 22.10
N ILE A 189 -23.47 13.36 21.22
CA ILE A 189 -23.22 11.92 21.40
C ILE A 189 -22.10 11.54 20.44
N TRP A 190 -21.07 10.90 20.97
CA TRP A 190 -20.01 10.25 20.19
C TRP A 190 -20.14 8.73 20.31
N GLY A 191 -19.83 8.00 19.25
CA GLY A 191 -19.61 6.56 19.39
C GLY A 191 -18.29 6.35 20.13
N PHE A 192 -18.26 5.41 21.07
CA PHE A 192 -17.12 5.22 21.97
C PHE A 192 -16.93 3.75 22.31
N ASN A 193 -15.68 3.29 22.29
CA ASN A 193 -15.33 1.98 22.83
C ASN A 193 -13.90 2.00 23.39
N VAL A 194 -13.66 1.13 24.38
CA VAL A 194 -12.34 0.88 24.94
C VAL A 194 -12.03 -0.60 24.78
N MET A 195 -10.87 -0.90 24.21
CA MET A 195 -10.37 -2.26 24.07
C MET A 195 -9.18 -2.46 24.99
N ARG A 196 -9.20 -3.52 25.80
CA ARG A 196 -8.03 -4.02 26.53
C ARG A 196 -7.38 -5.12 25.71
N GLY A 197 -6.08 -5.00 25.44
CA GLY A 197 -5.27 -6.06 24.85
C GLY A 197 -4.23 -6.59 25.86
N ILE A 198 -4.25 -7.89 26.12
CA ILE A 198 -3.29 -8.58 26.99
C ILE A 198 -2.36 -9.42 26.12
N HIS A 199 -1.14 -8.94 25.89
CA HIS A 199 -0.25 -9.51 24.88
C HIS A 199 0.15 -10.94 25.22
N ARG A 200 0.41 -11.23 26.50
CA ARG A 200 0.83 -12.57 26.95
C ARG A 200 -0.23 -13.67 26.78
N LEU A 201 -1.51 -13.30 26.73
CA LEU A 201 -2.63 -14.23 26.53
C LEU A 201 -3.15 -14.23 25.08
N ASP A 202 -2.75 -13.24 24.27
CA ASP A 202 -3.40 -12.95 22.99
C ASP A 202 -4.91 -12.76 23.19
N GLU A 203 -5.29 -12.07 24.27
CA GLU A 203 -6.69 -11.78 24.63
C GLU A 203 -7.00 -10.31 24.35
N LYS A 204 -8.21 -10.08 23.85
CA LYS A 204 -8.79 -8.74 23.67
C LYS A 204 -10.19 -8.72 24.27
N SER A 205 -10.48 -7.71 25.06
CA SER A 205 -11.82 -7.45 25.60
C SER A 205 -12.25 -6.02 25.29
N LEU A 206 -13.54 -5.81 25.12
CA LEU A 206 -14.15 -4.54 24.74
C LEU A 206 -15.11 -4.06 25.82
N TRP A 207 -15.19 -2.74 26.03
CA TRP A 207 -16.18 -2.16 26.92
C TRP A 207 -17.59 -2.43 26.40
N ASP A 208 -17.91 -1.99 25.17
CA ASP A 208 -19.14 -2.38 24.49
C ASP A 208 -18.85 -3.58 23.59
N HIS A 209 -19.60 -4.67 23.81
CA HIS A 209 -19.33 -5.94 23.15
C HIS A 209 -19.58 -5.83 21.64
N VAL A 210 -18.67 -6.37 20.84
CA VAL A 210 -18.87 -6.52 19.39
C VAL A 210 -19.00 -8.01 19.07
N SER A 211 -20.14 -8.38 18.48
CA SER A 211 -20.40 -9.75 18.07
C SER A 211 -19.43 -10.18 16.96
N ALA A 212 -18.91 -11.41 17.04
CA ALA A 212 -18.12 -12.04 15.98
C ALA A 212 -18.86 -12.10 14.61
N ASN A 213 -20.18 -11.95 14.62
CA ASN A 213 -21.05 -11.91 13.45
C ASN A 213 -21.02 -10.56 12.71
N SER A 214 -20.66 -9.48 13.39
CA SER A 214 -20.86 -8.12 12.88
C SER A 214 -20.17 -7.87 11.53
N PRO A 215 -20.78 -7.09 10.61
CA PRO A 215 -20.13 -6.65 9.37
C PRO A 215 -19.02 -5.61 9.59
N GLY A 216 -18.87 -5.10 10.81
CA GLY A 216 -17.83 -4.18 11.23
C GLY A 216 -18.02 -3.75 12.69
N TRP A 217 -17.02 -3.16 13.32
CA TRP A 217 -17.02 -2.97 14.78
C TRP A 217 -17.36 -1.53 15.22
N ILE A 218 -17.26 -0.54 14.31
CA ILE A 218 -17.56 0.86 14.63
C ILE A 218 -19.05 1.06 14.87
N SER A 219 -19.90 0.46 14.04
CA SER A 219 -21.37 0.55 14.18
C SER A 219 -21.89 -0.04 15.48
N GLU A 220 -21.16 -1.02 16.01
CA GLU A 220 -21.47 -1.75 17.25
C GLU A 220 -20.79 -1.14 18.49
N SER A 221 -20.13 0.02 18.36
CA SER A 221 -19.56 0.71 19.51
C SER A 221 -20.65 1.36 20.37
N GLY A 222 -20.36 1.49 21.67
CA GLY A 222 -21.20 2.16 22.65
C GLY A 222 -21.23 3.67 22.43
N GLU A 223 -21.76 4.41 23.40
CA GLU A 223 -21.98 5.85 23.29
C GLU A 223 -21.36 6.63 24.45
N LEU A 224 -20.72 7.77 24.13
CA LEU A 224 -20.24 8.77 25.07
C LEU A 224 -21.16 10.00 25.04
N HIS A 225 -21.76 10.31 26.18
CA HIS A 225 -22.75 11.39 26.38
C HIS A 225 -22.19 12.49 27.28
N GLY A 226 -22.86 13.65 27.30
CA GLY A 226 -22.54 14.76 28.20
C GLY A 226 -21.52 15.77 27.64
N LEU A 227 -21.24 15.73 26.34
CA LEU A 227 -20.30 16.61 25.66
C LEU A 227 -20.98 17.92 25.20
N ASP A 228 -20.44 19.07 25.61
CA ASP A 228 -20.78 20.41 25.13
C ASP A 228 -19.51 21.06 24.56
N LEU A 229 -19.38 20.99 23.23
CA LEU A 229 -18.15 21.31 22.52
C LEU A 229 -18.35 22.50 21.59
N LYS A 230 -17.32 23.35 21.53
CA LYS A 230 -17.26 24.51 20.66
C LYS A 230 -15.95 24.55 19.89
N SER A 231 -16.04 24.92 18.63
CA SER A 231 -14.91 25.03 17.72
C SER A 231 -13.87 26.04 18.20
N LYS A 232 -12.59 25.70 18.01
CA LYS A 232 -11.47 26.63 18.11
C LYS A 232 -10.62 26.51 16.84
N ASN A 233 -10.28 27.65 16.24
CA ASN A 233 -9.41 27.68 15.06
C ASN A 233 -8.02 27.14 15.43
N GLN A 234 -7.57 26.11 14.73
CA GLN A 234 -6.21 25.56 14.88
C GLN A 234 -5.35 25.95 13.69
N VAL A 235 -4.14 26.42 13.99
CA VAL A 235 -3.09 26.65 12.99
C VAL A 235 -1.81 26.01 13.51
N ASP A 236 -1.36 24.97 12.83
CA ASP A 236 -0.04 24.36 13.06
C ASP A 236 0.87 24.72 11.90
N ILE A 237 2.06 25.25 12.19
CA ILE A 237 3.04 25.67 11.19
C ILE A 237 4.36 25.00 11.53
N ARG A 238 4.90 24.28 10.55
CA ARG A 238 6.11 23.46 10.68
C ARG A 238 7.11 23.80 9.59
N PRO A 239 7.95 24.83 9.76
CA PRO A 239 9.12 24.99 8.91
C PRO A 239 10.08 23.83 9.14
N PHE A 240 10.81 23.47 8.09
CA PHE A 240 11.90 22.52 8.17
C PHE A 240 13.10 22.97 7.35
N VAL A 241 14.27 22.47 7.73
CA VAL A 241 15.51 22.61 6.98
C VAL A 241 16.17 21.24 6.85
N THR A 242 16.78 21.00 5.69
CA THR A 242 17.58 19.80 5.46
C THR A 242 18.93 20.15 4.87
N ALA A 243 19.93 19.37 5.29
CA ALA A 243 21.26 19.36 4.71
C ALA A 243 21.61 17.91 4.40
N SER A 244 22.06 17.64 3.18
CA SER A 244 22.55 16.32 2.81
C SER A 244 23.92 16.38 2.15
N MET A 245 24.68 15.30 2.35
CA MET A 245 25.97 15.07 1.72
C MET A 245 25.98 13.66 1.15
N ASN A 246 26.09 13.58 -0.17
CA ASN A 246 26.28 12.33 -0.89
C ASN A 246 27.77 12.12 -1.13
N THR A 247 28.25 10.90 -0.95
CA THR A 247 29.60 10.49 -1.32
C THR A 247 29.54 9.27 -2.23
N TYR A 248 30.33 9.28 -3.29
CA TYR A 248 30.29 8.25 -4.34
C TYR A 248 31.65 8.14 -5.01
N GLU A 249 31.81 7.19 -5.94
CA GLU A 249 33.02 7.09 -6.73
C GLU A 249 33.13 8.22 -7.76
N SER A 250 34.28 8.91 -7.74
CA SER A 250 34.58 9.95 -8.73
C SER A 250 34.82 9.33 -10.09
N VAL A 251 34.22 9.89 -11.14
CA VAL A 251 34.43 9.45 -12.52
C VAL A 251 35.38 10.44 -13.20
N ALA A 252 36.49 9.95 -13.73
CA ALA A 252 37.47 10.79 -14.42
C ALA A 252 36.81 11.59 -15.56
N ASN A 253 37.16 12.87 -15.67
CA ASN A 253 36.63 13.83 -16.64
C ASN A 253 35.13 14.14 -16.54
N ASN A 254 34.39 13.61 -15.55
CA ASN A 254 33.00 13.95 -15.34
C ASN A 254 32.88 15.03 -14.24
N PRO A 255 32.58 16.30 -14.58
CA PRO A 255 32.50 17.40 -13.61
C PRO A 255 31.33 17.26 -12.63
N TYR A 256 30.35 16.40 -12.94
CA TYR A 256 29.18 16.14 -12.09
C TYR A 256 29.31 14.87 -11.25
N ARG A 257 30.43 14.14 -11.36
CA ARG A 257 30.76 12.99 -10.51
C ARG A 257 32.18 13.13 -9.94
N ASP A 258 32.42 14.14 -9.12
CA ASP A 258 33.73 14.43 -8.49
C ASP A 258 33.97 13.68 -7.15
N GLY A 259 32.98 12.91 -6.71
CA GLY A 259 33.03 12.06 -5.53
C GLY A 259 32.20 12.57 -4.34
N LYS A 260 31.64 13.77 -4.41
CA LYS A 260 30.76 14.32 -3.36
C LYS A 260 29.71 15.27 -3.91
N ASP A 261 28.53 15.32 -3.30
CA ASP A 261 27.51 16.32 -3.62
C ASP A 261 26.83 16.80 -2.34
N THR A 262 26.72 18.11 -2.16
CA THR A 262 26.11 18.70 -0.97
C THR A 262 24.86 19.47 -1.37
N ASN A 263 23.75 19.20 -0.68
CA ASN A 263 22.48 19.86 -0.95
C ASN A 263 21.91 20.48 0.33
N PHE A 264 21.29 21.64 0.18
CA PHE A 264 20.56 22.33 1.24
C PHE A 264 19.15 22.61 0.74
N ASN A 265 18.16 22.26 1.56
CA ASN A 265 16.77 22.52 1.24
C ASN A 265 16.02 23.05 2.48
N GLY A 266 14.89 23.68 2.23
CA GLY A 266 14.01 24.17 3.29
C GLY A 266 12.62 24.39 2.75
N GLY A 267 11.64 24.16 3.60
CA GLY A 267 10.23 24.26 3.24
C GLY A 267 9.38 24.56 4.45
N LEU A 268 8.08 24.64 4.20
CA LEU A 268 7.09 25.02 5.19
C LEU A 268 5.85 24.17 4.98
N ASP A 269 5.46 23.45 6.04
CA ASP A 269 4.16 22.79 6.10
C ASP A 269 3.25 23.58 7.05
N ALA A 270 1.96 23.67 6.72
CA ALA A 270 0.97 24.27 7.59
C ALA A 270 -0.33 23.46 7.56
N LYS A 271 -1.01 23.38 8.70
CA LYS A 271 -2.32 22.75 8.85
C LYS A 271 -3.26 23.74 9.51
N ILE A 272 -4.35 24.05 8.83
CA ILE A 272 -5.33 25.06 9.27
C ILE A 272 -6.70 24.40 9.36
N GLY A 273 -7.28 24.37 10.56
CA GLY A 273 -8.69 23.99 10.75
C GLY A 273 -9.58 25.12 10.25
N ILE A 274 -10.24 24.93 9.10
CA ILE A 274 -11.18 25.91 8.53
C ILE A 274 -12.51 25.86 9.31
N THR A 275 -12.93 24.65 9.63
CA THR A 275 -13.97 24.30 10.60
C THR A 275 -13.46 23.09 11.39
N ASN A 276 -14.20 22.61 12.40
CA ASN A 276 -13.81 21.41 13.14
C ASN A 276 -13.76 20.14 12.27
N ASP A 277 -14.52 20.13 11.18
CA ASP A 277 -14.70 19.00 10.29
C ASP A 277 -13.92 19.11 8.97
N LEU A 278 -13.39 20.29 8.64
CA LEU A 278 -12.68 20.60 7.39
C LEU A 278 -11.31 21.22 7.65
N ILE A 279 -10.27 20.55 7.15
CA ILE A 279 -8.86 20.93 7.34
C ILE A 279 -8.25 21.34 6.00
N LEU A 280 -7.44 22.39 6.02
CA LEU A 280 -6.57 22.82 4.93
C LEU A 280 -5.11 22.51 5.28
N ASP A 281 -4.54 21.52 4.61
CA ASP A 281 -3.10 21.23 4.63
C ASP A 281 -2.43 22.02 3.50
N LEU A 282 -1.33 22.70 3.82
CA LEU A 282 -0.50 23.45 2.89
C LEU A 282 0.93 22.97 3.00
N THR A 283 1.61 22.86 1.87
CA THR A 283 3.06 22.62 1.84
C THR A 283 3.72 23.47 0.77
N PHE A 284 4.87 24.03 1.10
CA PHE A 284 5.72 24.82 0.21
C PHE A 284 7.11 24.22 0.17
N ASN A 285 7.59 23.89 -1.03
CA ASN A 285 8.85 23.18 -1.24
C ASN A 285 9.06 21.98 -0.29
N PRO A 286 8.10 21.03 -0.23
CA PRO A 286 8.20 19.88 0.67
C PRO A 286 9.49 19.08 0.45
N ASP A 287 10.10 18.64 1.54
CA ASP A 287 11.17 17.65 1.51
C ASP A 287 10.56 16.26 1.64
N PHE A 288 10.45 15.64 0.48
CA PHE A 288 9.93 14.30 0.29
C PHE A 288 11.03 13.24 0.14
N GLY A 289 12.26 13.55 0.55
CA GLY A 289 13.29 12.55 0.73
C GLY A 289 12.75 11.40 1.57
N GLN A 290 12.70 10.20 1.00
CA GLN A 290 12.18 9.04 1.70
C GLN A 290 13.12 8.72 2.88
N VAL A 291 12.60 8.72 4.10
CA VAL A 291 13.34 8.23 5.29
C VAL A 291 13.50 6.70 5.25
N GLU A 292 12.62 6.02 4.51
CA GLU A 292 12.63 4.57 4.33
C GLU A 292 12.79 4.24 2.84
N ALA A 293 13.86 3.54 2.47
CA ALA A 293 14.12 3.20 1.07
C ALA A 293 13.08 2.22 0.52
N ASP A 294 12.67 2.47 -0.72
CA ASP A 294 11.85 1.53 -1.48
C ASP A 294 12.55 0.16 -1.59
N PRO A 295 11.82 -0.97 -1.43
CA PRO A 295 12.39 -2.31 -1.56
C PRO A 295 12.94 -2.55 -2.96
N SER A 296 13.99 -3.37 -3.06
CA SER A 296 14.49 -3.85 -4.35
C SER A 296 13.54 -4.87 -4.96
N VAL A 297 12.99 -4.55 -6.13
CA VAL A 297 12.09 -5.41 -6.90
C VAL A 297 12.53 -5.43 -8.36
N ILE A 298 12.59 -6.63 -8.94
CA ILE A 298 12.82 -6.83 -10.38
C ILE A 298 11.57 -7.44 -10.99
N THR A 299 11.03 -6.79 -12.02
CA THR A 299 9.98 -7.35 -12.87
C THR A 299 10.45 -7.43 -14.31
N LEU A 300 10.09 -8.52 -15.00
CA LEU A 300 10.42 -8.75 -16.42
C LEU A 300 9.18 -8.67 -17.32
N ASP A 301 8.01 -8.37 -16.76
CA ASP A 301 6.74 -8.27 -17.50
C ASP A 301 6.60 -6.94 -18.27
N GLY A 302 7.48 -5.96 -17.99
CA GLY A 302 7.52 -4.66 -18.65
C GLY A 302 6.52 -3.63 -18.11
N PHE A 303 5.72 -3.98 -17.10
CA PHE A 303 4.78 -3.05 -16.48
C PHE A 303 5.44 -2.26 -15.35
N GLU A 304 4.89 -1.08 -15.09
CA GLU A 304 5.24 -0.29 -13.91
C GLU A 304 4.84 -1.03 -12.62
N ILE A 305 5.65 -0.88 -11.56
CA ILE A 305 5.40 -1.44 -10.24
C ILE A 305 4.63 -0.41 -9.41
N PHE A 306 3.47 -0.81 -8.87
CA PHE A 306 2.76 0.00 -7.89
C PHE A 306 3.53 0.03 -6.56
N MET A 307 3.89 1.22 -6.10
CA MET A 307 4.64 1.41 -4.86
C MET A 307 3.83 2.27 -3.89
N ARG A 308 3.77 1.90 -2.61
CA ARG A 308 2.94 2.62 -1.62
C ARG A 308 3.48 4.03 -1.37
N GLU A 309 2.61 5.02 -1.25
CA GLU A 309 3.01 6.37 -0.85
C GLU A 309 3.53 6.37 0.61
N GLN A 310 4.60 7.13 0.87
CA GLN A 310 5.25 7.26 2.18
C GLN A 310 5.35 8.71 2.66
N ARG A 311 5.03 9.68 1.80
CA ARG A 311 5.18 11.12 2.09
C ARG A 311 3.99 11.63 2.92
N PRO A 312 4.20 12.16 4.14
CA PRO A 312 3.11 12.47 5.08
C PRO A 312 1.96 13.29 4.48
N PHE A 313 2.27 14.33 3.69
CA PHE A 313 1.26 15.17 3.02
C PHE A 313 0.27 14.36 2.16
N PHE A 314 0.73 13.30 1.49
CA PHE A 314 -0.11 12.49 0.60
C PHE A 314 -0.73 11.26 1.29
N VAL A 315 -0.12 10.76 2.37
CA VAL A 315 -0.70 9.62 3.10
C VAL A 315 -1.81 10.09 4.03
N GLU A 316 -1.68 11.25 4.67
CA GLU A 316 -2.73 11.76 5.56
C GLU A 316 -4.06 11.98 4.80
N SER A 317 -5.17 11.51 5.39
CA SER A 317 -6.51 11.58 4.78
C SER A 317 -6.60 10.88 3.41
N LYS A 318 -5.69 9.95 3.09
CA LYS A 318 -5.71 9.18 1.84
C LYS A 318 -7.04 8.45 1.66
N ASN A 319 -7.69 8.00 2.73
CA ASN A 319 -9.00 7.36 2.68
C ASN A 319 -10.08 8.15 1.95
N ILE A 320 -9.99 9.49 1.94
CA ILE A 320 -10.94 10.33 1.20
C ILE A 320 -10.66 10.25 -0.31
N PHE A 321 -9.39 10.28 -0.71
CA PHE A 321 -8.98 10.32 -2.12
C PHE A 321 -8.82 8.93 -2.75
N ASP A 322 -8.83 7.85 -1.96
CA ASP A 322 -8.69 6.49 -2.50
C ASP A 322 -9.89 6.12 -3.36
N TYR A 323 -9.61 5.88 -4.65
CA TYR A 323 -10.58 5.35 -5.59
C TYR A 323 -9.93 4.17 -6.32
N SER A 324 -9.73 3.09 -5.57
CA SER A 324 -9.29 1.81 -6.09
C SER A 324 -10.45 1.08 -6.78
N PHE A 325 -10.18 0.44 -7.92
CA PHE A 325 -11.18 -0.34 -8.64
C PHE A 325 -10.57 -1.57 -9.32
N GLY A 326 -11.40 -2.59 -9.47
CA GLY A 326 -10.98 -3.87 -10.03
C GLY A 326 -9.94 -4.63 -9.15
N PRO A 327 -9.58 -5.86 -9.53
CA PRO A 327 -8.70 -6.72 -8.75
C PRO A 327 -7.20 -6.46 -8.96
N ARG A 328 -6.82 -5.42 -9.71
CA ARG A 328 -5.43 -5.19 -10.20
C ARG A 328 -4.71 -4.02 -9.52
N ASN A 329 -5.26 -3.49 -8.43
CA ASN A 329 -4.80 -2.27 -7.76
C ASN A 329 -4.82 -1.02 -8.66
N ASP A 330 -5.69 -1.00 -9.68
CA ASP A 330 -5.90 0.20 -10.49
C ASP A 330 -6.55 1.28 -9.63
N ASN A 331 -6.07 2.51 -9.74
CA ASN A 331 -6.47 3.62 -8.88
C ASN A 331 -6.48 4.94 -9.65
N LEU A 332 -7.48 5.78 -9.41
CA LEU A 332 -7.56 7.09 -10.06
C LEU A 332 -6.57 8.09 -9.48
N PHE A 333 -6.11 7.89 -8.24
CA PHE A 333 -5.11 8.74 -7.61
C PHE A 333 -3.91 7.94 -7.11
N PHE A 334 -2.78 8.17 -7.77
CA PHE A 334 -1.47 7.64 -7.42
C PHE A 334 -0.51 8.80 -7.16
N SER A 335 -0.47 9.26 -5.91
CA SER A 335 0.26 10.47 -5.50
C SER A 335 1.74 10.48 -5.87
N ARG A 336 2.38 9.30 -6.03
CA ARG A 336 3.77 9.15 -6.51
C ARG A 336 4.01 9.71 -7.92
N ARG A 337 2.95 10.02 -8.68
CA ARG A 337 3.04 10.79 -9.94
C ARG A 337 3.51 12.23 -9.72
N ILE A 338 3.18 12.83 -8.57
CA ILE A 338 3.52 14.22 -8.23
C ILE A 338 4.91 14.26 -7.61
N GLY A 339 5.83 15.01 -8.21
CA GLY A 339 7.23 15.10 -7.75
C GLY A 339 8.08 13.87 -8.03
N LYS A 340 7.69 13.06 -9.02
CA LYS A 340 8.49 11.93 -9.54
C LYS A 340 9.80 12.42 -10.18
N ALA A 341 10.70 11.49 -10.52
CA ALA A 341 11.88 11.81 -11.33
C ALA A 341 11.47 12.46 -12.68
N PRO A 342 12.25 13.44 -13.19
CA PRO A 342 11.99 14.04 -14.49
C PRO A 342 11.77 13.00 -15.59
N SER A 343 10.76 13.22 -16.41
CA SER A 343 10.32 12.27 -17.44
C SER A 343 11.20 12.32 -18.68
N GLY A 344 11.79 13.49 -18.98
CA GLY A 344 12.70 13.71 -20.09
C GLY A 344 14.15 13.41 -19.72
N SER A 345 14.97 13.16 -20.75
CA SER A 345 16.42 13.09 -20.64
C SER A 345 17.04 14.08 -21.63
N PRO A 346 18.15 14.73 -21.27
CA PRO A 346 18.80 15.65 -22.18
C PRO A 346 19.43 14.91 -23.36
N SER A 347 19.47 15.55 -24.53
CA SER A 347 20.27 15.05 -25.66
C SER A 347 21.73 15.43 -25.42
N LEU A 348 22.68 14.49 -25.56
CA LEU A 348 24.10 14.73 -25.31
C LEU A 348 24.93 14.59 -26.59
N ASN A 349 25.88 15.50 -26.79
CA ASN A 349 26.96 15.34 -27.77
C ASN A 349 28.11 14.49 -27.21
N SER A 350 28.99 14.01 -28.09
CA SER A 350 30.20 13.29 -27.66
C SER A 350 31.06 14.15 -26.72
N GLY A 351 31.41 13.61 -25.56
CA GLY A 351 32.18 14.33 -24.53
C GLY A 351 31.37 15.20 -23.57
N GLU A 352 30.05 15.31 -23.76
CA GLU A 352 29.19 16.03 -22.81
C GLU A 352 28.77 15.15 -21.62
N TYR A 353 28.77 15.75 -20.43
CA TYR A 353 28.22 15.17 -19.21
C TYR A 353 27.02 16.00 -18.74
N TYR A 354 26.07 15.39 -18.03
CA TYR A 354 24.93 16.13 -17.48
C TYR A 354 24.66 15.82 -16.01
N LYS A 355 24.08 16.80 -15.32
CA LYS A 355 23.45 16.65 -14.00
C LYS A 355 21.98 16.99 -14.14
N SER A 356 21.12 16.00 -13.89
CA SER A 356 19.67 16.16 -13.82
C SER A 356 19.20 16.07 -12.36
N PRO A 357 18.15 16.80 -11.98
CA PRO A 357 17.46 16.57 -10.73
C PRO A 357 16.99 15.11 -10.61
N GLN A 358 17.10 14.55 -9.40
CA GLN A 358 16.61 13.20 -9.08
C GLN A 358 15.07 13.17 -8.95
N PHE A 359 14.47 14.29 -8.54
CA PHE A 359 13.03 14.46 -8.34
C PHE A 359 12.61 15.83 -8.85
N THR A 360 11.40 15.90 -9.40
CA THR A 360 10.78 17.18 -9.78
C THR A 360 10.31 17.92 -8.53
N LYS A 361 10.75 19.17 -8.39
CA LYS A 361 10.43 20.02 -7.25
C LYS A 361 8.94 20.36 -7.25
N ILE A 362 8.29 20.11 -6.13
CA ILE A 362 6.92 20.60 -5.88
C ILE A 362 7.06 22.03 -5.36
N LEU A 363 6.54 23.00 -6.11
CA LEU A 363 6.57 24.41 -5.71
C LEU A 363 5.67 24.63 -4.50
N GLY A 364 4.48 24.03 -4.54
CA GLY A 364 3.59 23.95 -3.40
C GLY A 364 2.43 23.00 -3.68
N ALA A 365 1.74 22.61 -2.61
CA ALA A 365 0.49 21.88 -2.69
C ALA A 365 -0.45 22.32 -1.56
N ALA A 366 -1.75 22.26 -1.86
CA ALA A 366 -2.82 22.50 -0.92
C ALA A 366 -3.78 21.30 -0.95
N LYS A 367 -4.24 20.87 0.22
CA LYS A 367 -5.20 19.78 0.36
C LYS A 367 -6.27 20.19 1.36
N PHE A 368 -7.47 20.42 0.87
CA PHE A 368 -8.65 20.71 1.67
C PHE A 368 -9.46 19.42 1.83
N SER A 369 -9.65 18.92 3.05
CA SER A 369 -10.36 17.66 3.24
C SER A 369 -11.09 17.56 4.56
N GLY A 370 -12.16 16.77 4.59
CA GLY A 370 -12.96 16.61 5.79
C GLY A 370 -14.33 15.97 5.57
N LYS A 371 -15.10 15.83 6.64
CA LYS A 371 -16.44 15.26 6.61
C LYS A 371 -17.44 16.07 7.43
N THR A 372 -18.40 16.68 6.76
CA THR A 372 -19.41 17.55 7.39
C THR A 372 -20.45 16.79 8.18
N GLU A 373 -21.08 17.49 9.13
CA GLU A 373 -22.20 17.01 9.97
C GLU A 373 -23.34 16.41 9.16
N ASN A 374 -23.58 16.92 7.96
CA ASN A 374 -24.67 16.47 7.12
C ASN A 374 -24.30 15.20 6.36
N GLY A 375 -23.08 14.65 6.52
CA GLY A 375 -22.63 13.44 5.84
C GLY A 375 -21.97 13.69 4.48
N TRP A 376 -21.50 14.91 4.20
CA TRP A 376 -20.64 15.16 3.04
C TRP A 376 -19.18 14.93 3.37
N SER A 377 -18.51 14.02 2.67
CA SER A 377 -17.04 13.92 2.66
C SER A 377 -16.49 14.68 1.47
N ILE A 378 -15.56 15.60 1.70
CA ILE A 378 -14.96 16.47 0.68
C ILE A 378 -13.45 16.30 0.73
N GLY A 379 -12.82 16.21 -0.45
CA GLY A 379 -11.37 16.24 -0.61
C GLY A 379 -11.00 17.00 -1.88
N VAL A 380 -10.19 18.04 -1.78
CA VAL A 380 -9.64 18.79 -2.90
C VAL A 380 -8.13 18.88 -2.70
N LEU A 381 -7.35 18.39 -3.63
CA LEU A 381 -5.89 18.48 -3.63
C LEU A 381 -5.44 19.17 -4.90
N GLU A 382 -4.69 20.25 -4.74
CA GLU A 382 -4.05 21.02 -5.81
C GLU A 382 -2.54 20.98 -5.60
N SER A 383 -1.75 20.69 -6.63
CA SER A 383 -0.29 20.75 -6.56
C SER A 383 0.31 21.29 -7.85
N VAL A 384 1.40 22.05 -7.72
CA VAL A 384 2.16 22.56 -8.86
C VAL A 384 3.62 22.13 -8.73
N THR A 385 4.15 21.49 -9.77
CA THR A 385 5.57 21.13 -9.89
C THR A 385 6.32 22.12 -10.78
N ALA A 386 7.61 22.30 -10.53
CA ALA A 386 8.45 23.22 -11.27
C ALA A 386 8.80 22.71 -12.69
N ASN A 387 9.27 23.63 -13.55
CA ASN A 387 10.08 23.24 -14.69
C ASN A 387 11.44 22.73 -14.18
N GLU A 388 11.86 21.55 -14.62
CA GLU A 388 13.19 21.01 -14.30
C GLU A 388 14.11 21.08 -15.50
N TYR A 389 15.39 21.29 -15.22
CA TYR A 389 16.42 21.44 -16.23
C TYR A 389 17.62 20.56 -15.90
N ALA A 390 18.11 19.84 -16.91
CA ALA A 390 19.41 19.21 -16.85
C ALA A 390 20.49 20.24 -17.23
N ASN A 391 21.55 20.32 -16.42
CA ASN A 391 22.74 21.09 -16.74
C ASN A 391 23.72 20.18 -17.48
N ILE A 392 24.14 20.57 -18.67
CA ILE A 392 24.99 19.78 -19.57
C ILE A 392 26.30 20.54 -19.75
N ASN A 393 27.43 19.86 -19.57
CA ASN A 393 28.77 20.43 -19.56
C ASN A 393 29.65 19.69 -20.58
N ASP A 394 30.25 20.43 -21.50
CA ASP A 394 31.17 19.94 -22.54
C ASP A 394 32.66 20.06 -22.16
N GLY A 395 32.95 20.54 -20.95
CA GLY A 395 34.29 20.83 -20.43
C GLY A 395 34.60 22.33 -20.33
N GLU A 396 33.95 23.17 -21.15
CA GLU A 396 34.19 24.62 -21.22
C GLU A 396 32.92 25.45 -20.95
N ASN A 397 31.77 24.99 -21.45
CA ASN A 397 30.48 25.65 -21.38
C ASN A 397 29.43 24.80 -20.67
N VAL A 398 28.47 25.47 -20.02
CA VAL A 398 27.30 24.81 -19.42
C VAL A 398 26.04 25.29 -20.13
N ARG A 399 25.30 24.36 -20.75
CA ARG A 399 23.96 24.62 -21.30
C ARG A 399 22.88 23.96 -20.45
N ARG A 400 21.65 24.48 -20.53
CA ARG A 400 20.50 23.95 -19.81
C ARG A 400 19.45 23.43 -20.79
N GLU A 401 18.93 22.25 -20.53
CA GLU A 401 17.85 21.65 -21.32
C GLU A 401 16.68 21.30 -20.40
N LYS A 402 15.45 21.67 -20.79
CA LYS A 402 14.26 21.37 -19.99
C LYS A 402 13.96 19.87 -20.07
N VAL A 403 13.83 19.22 -18.91
CA VAL A 403 13.59 17.76 -18.79
C VAL A 403 12.28 17.42 -18.08
N GLU A 404 11.64 18.39 -17.43
CA GLU A 404 10.25 18.26 -16.95
C GLU A 404 9.57 19.64 -17.08
N PRO A 405 8.32 19.71 -17.57
CA PRO A 405 7.56 20.95 -17.63
C PRO A 405 6.90 21.27 -16.29
N LEU A 406 6.63 22.56 -16.07
CA LEU A 406 5.73 22.97 -14.99
C LEU A 406 4.36 22.33 -15.20
N THR A 407 3.91 21.62 -14.18
CA THR A 407 2.71 20.78 -14.24
C THR A 407 1.79 21.07 -13.06
N ASN A 408 0.51 21.25 -13.36
CA ASN A 408 -0.57 21.37 -12.40
C ASN A 408 -1.29 20.03 -12.25
N TYR A 409 -1.55 19.63 -11.01
CA TYR A 409 -2.29 18.43 -10.64
C TYR A 409 -3.45 18.81 -9.74
N LEU A 410 -4.66 18.37 -10.10
CA LEU A 410 -5.88 18.58 -9.31
C LEU A 410 -6.55 17.23 -9.06
N VAL A 411 -6.98 16.99 -7.83
CA VAL A 411 -7.85 15.87 -7.44
C VAL A 411 -9.00 16.41 -6.60
N THR A 412 -10.22 16.17 -7.04
CA THR A 412 -11.44 16.56 -6.31
C THR A 412 -12.30 15.34 -6.08
N ARG A 413 -12.61 15.03 -4.82
CA ARG A 413 -13.52 14.00 -4.37
C ARG A 413 -14.65 14.62 -3.57
N ILE A 414 -15.88 14.22 -3.87
CA ILE A 414 -17.06 14.55 -3.07
C ILE A 414 -17.87 13.26 -2.89
N GLN A 415 -18.32 12.99 -1.67
CA GLN A 415 -19.21 11.88 -1.35
C GLN A 415 -20.28 12.33 -0.37
N LYS A 416 -21.48 11.78 -0.50
CA LYS A 416 -22.62 12.03 0.37
C LYS A 416 -23.17 10.72 0.91
N ASP A 417 -23.21 10.62 2.23
CA ASP A 417 -23.90 9.56 2.94
C ASP A 417 -25.38 9.95 3.19
N PHE A 418 -26.29 8.98 3.14
CA PHE A 418 -27.71 9.12 3.45
C PHE A 418 -28.34 7.77 3.87
N ASN A 419 -29.62 7.79 4.24
CA ASN A 419 -30.36 6.60 4.72
C ASN A 419 -29.68 5.94 5.92
N ASP A 420 -29.47 6.73 6.99
CA ASP A 420 -28.78 6.31 8.22
C ASP A 420 -27.40 5.68 7.95
N ASN A 421 -26.64 6.31 7.05
CA ASN A 421 -25.30 5.89 6.62
C ASN A 421 -25.24 4.48 5.99
N ASN A 422 -26.38 3.94 5.55
CA ASN A 422 -26.43 2.68 4.79
C ASN A 422 -26.19 2.90 3.30
N THR A 423 -26.30 4.13 2.80
CA THR A 423 -26.06 4.44 1.39
C THR A 423 -25.10 5.59 1.25
N PHE A 424 -24.19 5.50 0.28
CA PHE A 424 -23.43 6.65 -0.17
C PHE A 424 -23.42 6.76 -1.69
N VAL A 425 -23.29 7.98 -2.17
CA VAL A 425 -23.02 8.32 -3.58
C VAL A 425 -21.89 9.34 -3.61
N GLY A 426 -20.92 9.17 -4.51
CA GLY A 426 -19.81 10.08 -4.66
C GLY A 426 -19.35 10.25 -6.10
N GLY A 427 -18.47 11.23 -6.31
CA GLY A 427 -17.72 11.42 -7.54
C GLY A 427 -16.28 11.83 -7.26
N ILE A 428 -15.38 11.53 -8.19
CA ILE A 428 -13.98 11.96 -8.17
C ILE A 428 -13.59 12.51 -9.54
N ILE A 429 -12.78 13.55 -9.57
CA ILE A 429 -12.18 14.12 -10.77
C ILE A 429 -10.68 14.24 -10.53
N THR A 430 -9.87 13.80 -11.48
CA THR A 430 -8.43 14.04 -11.51
C THR A 430 -8.08 14.79 -12.78
N SER A 431 -7.18 15.77 -12.68
CA SER A 431 -6.69 16.55 -13.81
C SER A 431 -5.20 16.77 -13.73
N THR A 432 -4.52 16.66 -14.86
CA THR A 432 -3.11 17.02 -15.03
C THR A 432 -3.02 17.97 -16.21
N ASN A 433 -2.38 19.12 -16.03
CA ASN A 433 -2.17 20.12 -17.09
C ASN A 433 -0.72 20.56 -17.11
N ARG A 434 -0.04 20.37 -18.25
CA ARG A 434 1.36 20.72 -18.44
C ARG A 434 1.47 22.02 -19.25
N SER A 435 2.27 22.94 -18.75
CA SER A 435 2.59 24.19 -19.45
C SER A 435 3.79 23.99 -20.37
N GLU A 436 3.75 24.59 -21.57
CA GLU A 436 4.91 24.74 -22.47
C GLU A 436 5.75 23.47 -22.65
N LEU A 437 5.24 22.51 -23.43
CA LEU A 437 5.98 21.32 -23.86
C LEU A 437 6.91 21.69 -25.04
N PRO A 438 8.24 21.73 -24.84
CA PRO A 438 9.19 21.78 -25.95
C PRO A 438 9.20 20.45 -26.73
N ASP A 439 9.82 20.45 -27.91
CA ASP A 439 9.84 19.29 -28.80
C ASP A 439 10.42 18.03 -28.16
N ASN A 440 11.47 18.16 -27.34
CA ASN A 440 12.07 17.04 -26.62
C ASN A 440 11.15 16.44 -25.53
N LEU A 441 10.02 17.07 -25.23
CA LEU A 441 9.00 16.63 -24.26
C LEU A 441 7.63 16.41 -24.90
N ASN A 442 7.52 16.45 -26.24
CA ASN A 442 6.26 16.22 -26.95
C ASN A 442 5.67 14.81 -26.74
N PHE A 443 6.46 13.87 -26.22
CA PHE A 443 5.98 12.54 -25.84
C PHE A 443 5.09 12.52 -24.60
N LEU A 444 5.04 13.60 -23.82
CA LEU A 444 4.15 13.73 -22.67
C LEU A 444 2.76 14.20 -23.11
N HIS A 445 1.71 13.75 -22.41
CA HIS A 445 0.39 14.33 -22.58
C HIS A 445 0.41 15.81 -22.18
N LYS A 446 -0.27 16.67 -22.95
CA LYS A 446 -0.47 18.08 -22.60
C LYS A 446 -1.48 18.24 -21.47
N SER A 447 -2.56 17.45 -21.51
CA SER A 447 -3.58 17.42 -20.46
C SER A 447 -4.19 16.03 -20.32
N ALA A 448 -4.49 15.62 -19.11
CA ALA A 448 -5.25 14.41 -18.81
C ALA A 448 -6.38 14.74 -17.83
N MET A 449 -7.57 14.20 -18.06
CA MET A 449 -8.70 14.34 -17.15
C MET A 449 -9.42 13.00 -17.00
N THR A 450 -9.62 12.57 -15.77
CA THR A 450 -10.44 11.41 -15.44
C THR A 450 -11.55 11.84 -14.50
N ALA A 451 -12.77 11.36 -14.73
CA ALA A 451 -13.90 11.56 -13.84
C ALA A 451 -14.56 10.21 -13.55
N ALA A 452 -15.06 10.04 -12.33
CA ALA A 452 -15.74 8.84 -11.93
C ALA A 452 -16.87 9.10 -10.93
N ILE A 453 -17.84 8.18 -10.88
CA ILE A 453 -18.98 8.18 -9.96
C ILE A 453 -19.01 6.82 -9.26
N ASP A 454 -19.31 6.79 -7.97
CA ASP A 454 -19.48 5.57 -7.20
C ASP A 454 -20.66 5.63 -6.25
N PHE A 455 -21.17 4.45 -5.88
CA PHE A 455 -22.23 4.31 -4.89
C PHE A 455 -22.16 2.95 -4.21
N LYS A 456 -22.60 2.88 -2.95
CA LYS A 456 -22.78 1.64 -2.19
C LYS A 456 -24.08 1.75 -1.41
N HIS A 457 -24.90 0.72 -1.46
CA HIS A 457 -26.10 0.57 -0.64
C HIS A 457 -26.00 -0.69 0.20
N GLN A 458 -26.33 -0.59 1.48
CA GLN A 458 -26.29 -1.69 2.44
C GLN A 458 -27.66 -1.86 3.11
N TRP A 459 -28.02 -3.10 3.46
CA TRP A 459 -29.29 -3.39 4.14
C TRP A 459 -29.17 -4.56 5.12
N LYS A 460 -30.21 -4.76 5.94
CA LYS A 460 -30.28 -5.78 7.00
C LYS A 460 -29.07 -5.69 7.93
N ASN A 461 -28.97 -4.57 8.66
CA ASN A 461 -27.86 -4.28 9.59
C ASN A 461 -26.50 -4.34 8.88
N LYS A 462 -26.41 -3.74 7.69
CA LYS A 462 -25.20 -3.70 6.84
C LYS A 462 -24.62 -5.07 6.45
N ASN A 463 -25.40 -6.15 6.59
CA ASN A 463 -24.96 -7.52 6.26
C ASN A 463 -24.84 -7.76 4.75
N TYR A 464 -25.70 -7.12 3.97
CA TYR A 464 -25.72 -7.23 2.51
C TYR A 464 -25.41 -5.88 1.88
N TYR A 465 -24.81 -5.90 0.69
CA TYR A 465 -24.47 -4.69 -0.03
C TYR A 465 -24.56 -4.86 -1.55
N PHE A 466 -24.75 -3.74 -2.23
CA PHE A 466 -24.57 -3.57 -3.67
C PHE A 466 -23.76 -2.30 -3.92
N GLU A 467 -22.75 -2.39 -4.77
CA GLU A 467 -21.80 -1.31 -5.06
C GLU A 467 -21.56 -1.20 -6.57
N GLY A 468 -21.36 0.03 -7.05
CA GLY A 468 -20.96 0.31 -8.42
C GLY A 468 -20.00 1.50 -8.52
N LYS A 469 -19.05 1.40 -9.45
CA LYS A 469 -18.09 2.44 -9.82
C LYS A 469 -18.04 2.58 -11.33
N PHE A 470 -18.05 3.81 -11.83
CA PHE A 470 -17.98 4.14 -13.26
C PHE A 470 -16.95 5.22 -13.50
N ILE A 471 -16.08 5.00 -14.47
CA ILE A 471 -14.91 5.84 -14.76
C ILE A 471 -14.94 6.23 -16.24
N GLY A 472 -14.60 7.48 -16.52
CA GLY A 472 -14.32 8.00 -17.85
C GLY A 472 -13.03 8.80 -17.86
N SER A 473 -12.21 8.62 -18.89
CA SER A 473 -10.92 9.31 -19.06
C SER A 473 -10.85 10.02 -20.41
N ASN A 474 -10.05 11.07 -20.47
CA ASN A 474 -9.74 11.82 -21.67
C ASN A 474 -8.32 12.39 -21.57
N VAL A 475 -7.40 11.86 -22.37
CA VAL A 475 -6.02 12.37 -22.49
C VAL A 475 -5.85 13.10 -23.81
N LYS A 476 -5.06 14.18 -23.81
CA LYS A 476 -4.76 15.00 -24.99
C LYS A 476 -3.28 15.35 -25.04
N GLY A 477 -2.71 15.40 -26.24
CA GLY A 477 -1.32 15.79 -26.44
C GLY A 477 -0.97 15.89 -27.93
N SER A 478 0.33 15.83 -28.23
CA SER A 478 0.82 15.72 -29.61
C SER A 478 0.46 14.37 -30.23
N GLU A 479 0.57 14.27 -31.55
CA GLU A 479 0.52 13.00 -32.30
C GLU A 479 1.51 11.97 -31.71
N GLU A 480 2.73 12.40 -31.38
CA GLU A 480 3.74 11.54 -30.77
C GLU A 480 3.29 10.99 -29.40
N SER A 481 2.76 11.84 -28.52
CA SER A 481 2.31 11.41 -27.19
C SER A 481 1.22 10.36 -27.26
N ILE A 482 0.23 10.57 -28.14
CA ILE A 482 -0.91 9.65 -28.26
C ILE A 482 -0.51 8.39 -29.03
N TYR A 483 0.37 8.50 -30.03
CA TYR A 483 0.97 7.32 -30.66
C TYR A 483 1.72 6.45 -29.64
N ARG A 484 2.51 7.06 -28.74
CA ARG A 484 3.20 6.34 -27.66
C ARG A 484 2.23 5.71 -26.67
N THR A 485 1.13 6.38 -26.33
CA THR A 485 0.09 5.83 -25.45
C THR A 485 -0.60 4.63 -26.09
N GLN A 486 -1.04 4.75 -27.35
CA GLN A 486 -1.62 3.66 -28.13
C GLN A 486 -0.68 2.44 -28.22
N THR A 487 0.62 2.67 -28.41
CA THR A 487 1.61 1.59 -28.63
C THR A 487 2.27 1.07 -27.35
N SER A 488 2.01 1.71 -26.20
CA SER A 488 2.52 1.30 -24.89
C SER A 488 2.04 -0.10 -24.49
N ILE A 489 2.76 -0.74 -23.57
CA ILE A 489 2.42 -2.08 -23.05
C ILE A 489 1.05 -2.12 -22.34
N THR A 490 0.56 -0.98 -21.87
CA THR A 490 -0.75 -0.82 -21.25
C THR A 490 -1.89 -0.98 -22.26
N HIS A 491 -1.70 -0.52 -23.51
CA HIS A 491 -2.76 -0.38 -24.52
C HIS A 491 -2.61 -1.32 -25.73
N LEU A 492 -1.40 -1.41 -26.31
CA LEU A 492 -1.04 -2.33 -27.40
C LEU A 492 -2.00 -2.31 -28.61
N PHE A 493 -2.30 -1.14 -29.16
CA PHE A 493 -3.20 -1.00 -30.33
C PHE A 493 -2.64 -1.61 -31.62
N GLN A 494 -1.33 -1.85 -31.66
CA GLN A 494 -0.62 -2.50 -32.77
C GLN A 494 -0.79 -4.02 -32.82
N ARG A 495 -1.65 -4.61 -31.97
CA ARG A 495 -1.85 -6.05 -31.91
C ARG A 495 -2.40 -6.62 -33.21
N VAL A 496 -1.66 -7.57 -33.77
CA VAL A 496 -2.00 -8.24 -35.05
C VAL A 496 -3.23 -9.17 -34.97
N ASP A 497 -3.70 -9.50 -33.77
CA ASP A 497 -4.81 -10.43 -33.51
C ASP A 497 -6.02 -9.80 -32.80
N ALA A 498 -6.12 -8.46 -32.83
CA ALA A 498 -7.22 -7.70 -32.25
C ALA A 498 -7.88 -6.82 -33.32
N SER A 499 -9.03 -7.26 -33.84
CA SER A 499 -9.72 -6.56 -34.94
C SER A 499 -10.39 -5.25 -34.52
N HIS A 500 -10.62 -5.08 -33.22
CA HIS A 500 -11.20 -3.87 -32.63
C HIS A 500 -10.16 -2.79 -32.28
N LEU A 501 -8.87 -3.03 -32.52
CA LEU A 501 -7.77 -2.10 -32.24
C LEU A 501 -7.06 -1.70 -33.53
N GLU A 502 -6.70 -0.41 -33.63
CA GLU A 502 -5.90 0.12 -34.72
C GLU A 502 -5.09 1.32 -34.22
N VAL A 503 -3.83 1.41 -34.65
CA VAL A 503 -2.99 2.58 -34.36
C VAL A 503 -3.32 3.69 -35.35
N ASP A 504 -3.79 4.83 -34.83
CA ASP A 504 -3.93 6.06 -35.61
C ASP A 504 -2.83 7.05 -35.17
N PRO A 505 -1.77 7.25 -35.98
CA PRO A 505 -0.67 8.14 -35.63
C PRO A 505 -1.06 9.61 -35.65
N THR A 506 -2.20 9.99 -36.23
CA THR A 506 -2.68 11.38 -36.32
C THR A 506 -3.57 11.79 -35.14
N LYS A 507 -3.94 10.84 -34.26
CA LYS A 507 -4.74 11.14 -33.07
C LYS A 507 -3.98 12.07 -32.13
N THR A 508 -4.70 13.03 -31.59
CA THR A 508 -4.22 13.97 -30.54
C THR A 508 -4.99 13.82 -29.23
N SER A 509 -5.89 12.83 -29.14
CA SER A 509 -6.59 12.47 -27.89
C SER A 509 -7.07 11.02 -27.87
N LEU A 510 -7.24 10.44 -26.68
CA LEU A 510 -7.92 9.16 -26.44
C LEU A 510 -8.98 9.30 -25.35
N LYS A 511 -10.08 8.54 -25.46
CA LYS A 511 -11.17 8.54 -24.49
C LYS A 511 -11.60 7.12 -24.14
N GLY A 512 -11.47 6.75 -22.87
CA GLY A 512 -11.88 5.43 -22.42
C GLY A 512 -12.78 5.44 -21.20
N THR A 513 -13.36 4.28 -20.93
CA THR A 513 -14.23 4.01 -19.79
C THR A 513 -13.75 2.80 -19.00
N GLY A 514 -14.09 2.77 -17.72
CA GLY A 514 -13.89 1.61 -16.87
C GLY A 514 -14.89 1.58 -15.72
N GLY A 515 -14.84 0.55 -14.91
CA GLY A 515 -15.72 0.46 -13.75
C GLY A 515 -15.81 -0.93 -13.15
N VAL A 516 -16.58 -1.04 -12.08
CA VAL A 516 -16.87 -2.31 -11.40
C VAL A 516 -18.29 -2.28 -10.82
N PHE A 517 -18.96 -3.41 -10.85
CA PHE A 517 -20.18 -3.68 -10.09
C PHE A 517 -19.97 -4.86 -9.18
N MET A 518 -20.52 -4.80 -7.97
CA MET A 518 -20.40 -5.88 -7.00
C MET A 518 -21.65 -5.98 -6.13
N ILE A 519 -22.06 -7.20 -5.81
CA ILE A 519 -23.11 -7.49 -4.83
C ILE A 519 -22.60 -8.58 -3.89
N GLY A 520 -22.95 -8.51 -2.61
CA GLY A 520 -22.47 -9.51 -1.67
C GLY A 520 -23.12 -9.47 -0.29
N LYS A 521 -22.66 -10.40 0.54
CA LYS A 521 -22.96 -10.52 1.97
C LYS A 521 -21.64 -10.54 2.74
N GLN A 522 -21.49 -9.63 3.69
CA GLN A 522 -20.26 -9.40 4.46
C GLN A 522 -20.41 -9.67 5.98
N GLY A 523 -21.64 -9.71 6.49
CA GLY A 523 -21.94 -10.03 7.90
C GLY A 523 -23.22 -10.86 8.02
N GLY A 524 -23.67 -11.21 9.22
CA GLY A 524 -24.92 -11.96 9.43
C GLY A 524 -24.75 -13.48 9.38
N GLY A 525 -23.66 -14.03 9.92
CA GLY A 525 -23.42 -15.46 10.09
C GLY A 525 -22.02 -15.93 9.69
N HIS A 526 -21.89 -17.25 9.50
CA HIS A 526 -20.63 -17.90 9.12
C HIS A 526 -20.19 -17.67 7.68
N TRP A 527 -21.15 -17.39 6.78
CA TRP A 527 -20.91 -17.31 5.35
C TRP A 527 -20.90 -15.87 4.87
N THR A 528 -19.86 -15.52 4.11
CA THR A 528 -19.74 -14.29 3.32
C THR A 528 -19.55 -14.67 1.85
N TYR A 529 -20.00 -13.79 0.94
CA TYR A 529 -19.86 -14.02 -0.49
C TYR A 529 -19.97 -12.72 -1.27
N ASP A 530 -19.37 -12.70 -2.45
CA ASP A 530 -19.42 -11.59 -3.40
C ASP A 530 -19.53 -12.12 -4.83
N LEU A 531 -20.14 -11.32 -5.69
CA LEU A 531 -20.19 -11.50 -7.14
C LEU A 531 -19.98 -10.13 -7.77
N GLY A 532 -19.09 -10.06 -8.75
CA GLY A 532 -18.84 -8.80 -9.43
C GLY A 532 -18.34 -8.92 -10.87
N PHE A 533 -18.32 -7.77 -11.53
CA PHE A 533 -17.86 -7.58 -12.90
C PHE A 533 -17.12 -6.26 -13.02
N ASP A 534 -15.92 -6.26 -13.61
CA ASP A 534 -15.17 -5.06 -13.95
C ASP A 534 -14.81 -4.99 -15.44
N TRP A 535 -14.61 -3.77 -15.94
CA TRP A 535 -14.16 -3.52 -17.31
C TRP A 535 -13.22 -2.32 -17.40
N HIS A 536 -12.34 -2.37 -18.39
CA HIS A 536 -11.35 -1.36 -18.74
C HIS A 536 -11.31 -1.30 -20.28
N SER A 537 -11.92 -0.29 -20.89
CA SER A 537 -11.95 -0.16 -22.34
C SER A 537 -10.55 0.04 -22.92
N PRO A 538 -10.30 -0.28 -24.20
CA PRO A 538 -8.97 -0.11 -24.81
C PRO A 538 -8.37 1.29 -24.71
N GLU A 539 -9.16 2.35 -24.82
CA GLU A 539 -8.69 3.74 -24.74
C GLU A 539 -8.66 4.32 -23.32
N LEU A 540 -8.90 3.51 -22.26
CA LEU A 540 -8.86 4.00 -20.88
C LEU A 540 -7.42 4.30 -20.49
N GLU A 541 -7.11 5.54 -20.14
CA GLU A 541 -5.77 5.95 -19.70
C GLU A 541 -5.87 6.80 -18.43
N LEU A 542 -5.12 6.42 -17.39
CA LEU A 542 -5.14 7.02 -16.06
C LEU A 542 -3.77 7.50 -15.59
N ASN A 543 -2.67 7.10 -16.24
CA ASN A 543 -1.32 7.10 -15.70
C ASN A 543 -0.64 8.47 -15.54
N ASP A 544 -1.31 9.58 -15.90
CA ASP A 544 -0.80 10.92 -15.58
C ASP A 544 -0.88 11.26 -14.10
N LEU A 545 -1.97 10.85 -13.43
CA LEU A 545 -2.20 11.09 -12.00
C LEU A 545 -2.71 9.85 -11.24
N GLY A 546 -3.17 8.83 -11.96
CA GLY A 546 -3.57 7.53 -11.43
C GLY A 546 -2.57 6.42 -11.77
N PHE A 547 -3.04 5.19 -11.63
CA PHE A 547 -2.33 3.98 -11.96
C PHE A 547 -3.27 3.03 -12.70
N LEU A 548 -2.91 2.68 -13.93
CA LEU A 548 -3.58 1.69 -14.75
C LEU A 548 -2.52 0.70 -15.26
N LYS A 549 -2.62 -0.56 -14.82
CA LYS A 549 -1.69 -1.59 -15.27
C LYS A 549 -1.98 -2.05 -16.70
N GLN A 550 -3.25 -2.25 -17.08
CA GLN A 550 -3.60 -2.77 -18.40
C GLN A 550 -5.00 -2.34 -18.85
N ALA A 551 -5.14 -1.91 -20.10
CA ALA A 551 -6.41 -1.69 -20.78
C ALA A 551 -6.89 -2.96 -21.53
N ASP A 552 -8.00 -2.84 -22.27
CA ASP A 552 -8.62 -3.93 -23.04
C ASP A 552 -8.91 -5.18 -22.17
N HIS A 553 -9.66 -4.97 -21.09
CA HIS A 553 -9.92 -5.99 -20.09
C HIS A 553 -11.36 -5.98 -19.58
N LYS A 554 -11.92 -7.18 -19.40
CA LYS A 554 -13.17 -7.43 -18.68
C LYS A 554 -12.95 -8.59 -17.74
N ALA A 555 -13.47 -8.54 -16.52
CA ALA A 555 -13.44 -9.69 -15.63
C ALA A 555 -14.73 -9.88 -14.86
N GLN A 556 -15.02 -11.14 -14.57
CA GLN A 556 -16.09 -11.57 -13.68
C GLN A 556 -15.45 -12.32 -12.53
N PHE A 557 -15.93 -12.12 -11.31
CA PHE A 557 -15.43 -12.81 -10.13
C PHE A 557 -16.55 -13.17 -9.18
N ALA A 558 -16.36 -14.27 -8.46
CA ALA A 558 -17.24 -14.71 -7.38
C ALA A 558 -16.39 -15.27 -6.24
N GLY A 559 -16.70 -14.85 -5.01
CA GLY A 559 -16.09 -15.32 -3.78
C GLY A 559 -17.12 -15.93 -2.84
N VAL A 560 -16.74 -16.98 -2.12
CA VAL A 560 -17.48 -17.48 -0.96
C VAL A 560 -16.49 -17.84 0.13
N SER A 561 -16.76 -17.38 1.36
CA SER A 561 -15.93 -17.69 2.52
C SER A 561 -16.79 -18.19 3.68
N TYR A 562 -16.21 -19.10 4.46
CA TYR A 562 -16.73 -19.60 5.72
C TYR A 562 -15.77 -19.20 6.84
N ARG A 563 -16.31 -18.65 7.92
CA ARG A 563 -15.56 -18.32 9.15
C ARG A 563 -16.18 -18.98 10.38
N SER A 564 -15.34 -19.51 11.26
CA SER A 564 -15.76 -19.91 12.61
C SER A 564 -16.11 -18.65 13.41
N LEU A 565 -17.26 -18.64 14.07
CA LEU A 565 -17.65 -17.54 14.96
C LEU A 565 -17.18 -17.77 16.40
N ASN A 566 -17.05 -19.03 16.79
CA ASN A 566 -16.61 -19.44 18.12
C ASN A 566 -15.51 -20.51 18.00
N PRO A 567 -14.60 -20.59 18.97
CA PRO A 567 -13.63 -21.68 19.06
C PRO A 567 -14.30 -23.06 19.21
N LYS A 568 -13.63 -24.12 18.75
CA LYS A 568 -14.13 -25.51 18.83
C LYS A 568 -12.99 -26.51 19.03
N GLY A 569 -12.98 -27.20 20.17
CA GLY A 569 -11.92 -28.14 20.53
C GLY A 569 -10.56 -27.44 20.58
N ASN A 570 -9.57 -27.97 19.85
CA ASN A 570 -8.22 -27.38 19.80
C ASN A 570 -8.07 -26.25 18.75
N ILE A 571 -9.14 -25.89 18.04
CA ILE A 571 -9.15 -24.84 17.02
C ILE A 571 -9.73 -23.57 17.64
N ARG A 572 -8.91 -22.51 17.69
CA ARG A 572 -9.30 -21.17 18.13
C ARG A 572 -10.10 -20.46 17.04
N SER A 573 -9.62 -20.49 15.80
CA SER A 573 -10.36 -19.94 14.67
C SER A 573 -10.04 -20.69 13.38
N PHE A 574 -11.01 -20.69 12.47
CA PHE A 574 -10.92 -21.30 11.15
C PHE A 574 -11.59 -20.40 10.12
N GLU A 575 -10.88 -20.13 9.03
CA GLU A 575 -11.43 -19.48 7.87
C GLU A 575 -11.09 -20.28 6.62
N MET A 576 -12.05 -20.37 5.70
CA MET A 576 -11.88 -20.98 4.40
C MET A 576 -12.54 -20.11 3.33
N SER A 577 -11.87 -19.88 2.22
CA SER A 577 -12.36 -19.09 1.10
C SER A 577 -12.15 -19.82 -0.23
N LEU A 578 -13.16 -19.75 -1.08
CA LEU A 578 -13.11 -20.18 -2.47
C LEU A 578 -13.41 -18.98 -3.36
N ARG A 579 -12.55 -18.73 -4.35
CA ARG A 579 -12.72 -17.63 -5.30
C ARG A 579 -12.58 -18.14 -6.73
N GLN A 580 -13.52 -17.75 -7.58
CA GLN A 580 -13.45 -17.95 -9.02
C GLN A 580 -13.34 -16.60 -9.71
N PHE A 581 -12.50 -16.49 -10.74
CA PHE A 581 -12.60 -15.37 -11.67
C PHE A 581 -12.27 -15.78 -13.10
N SER A 582 -12.84 -15.03 -14.03
CA SER A 582 -12.68 -15.19 -15.47
C SER A 582 -12.41 -13.85 -16.13
N THR A 583 -11.42 -13.79 -17.02
CA THR A 583 -11.07 -12.56 -17.75
C THR A 583 -11.30 -12.69 -19.24
N TYR A 584 -11.70 -11.59 -19.88
CA TYR A 584 -11.91 -11.45 -21.31
C TYR A 584 -11.31 -10.14 -21.81
N ASP A 585 -11.13 -10.01 -23.12
CA ASP A 585 -10.83 -8.73 -23.78
C ASP A 585 -12.06 -8.22 -24.57
N PHE A 586 -11.95 -7.05 -25.20
CA PHE A 586 -13.05 -6.43 -25.95
C PHE A 586 -13.34 -7.12 -27.30
N GLU A 587 -12.39 -7.90 -27.83
CA GLU A 587 -12.63 -8.86 -28.91
C GLU A 587 -13.59 -10.01 -28.48
N GLY A 588 -13.73 -10.23 -27.16
CA GLY A 588 -14.55 -11.31 -26.60
C GLY A 588 -13.78 -12.60 -26.34
N ASN A 589 -12.44 -12.57 -26.44
CA ASN A 589 -11.62 -13.71 -26.14
C ASN A 589 -11.65 -14.04 -24.65
N HIS A 590 -11.89 -15.30 -24.31
CA HIS A 590 -11.71 -15.79 -22.95
C HIS A 590 -10.21 -15.97 -22.66
N ASN A 591 -9.65 -15.13 -21.79
CA ASN A 591 -8.21 -15.09 -21.53
C ASN A 591 -7.81 -15.89 -20.29
N ARG A 592 -8.57 -15.82 -19.20
CA ARG A 592 -8.21 -16.56 -17.98
C ARG A 592 -9.42 -17.17 -17.30
N THR A 593 -9.22 -18.33 -16.71
CA THR A 593 -10.09 -18.89 -15.66
C THR A 593 -9.20 -19.31 -14.50
N GLN A 594 -9.58 -18.96 -13.28
CA GLN A 594 -8.86 -19.38 -12.08
C GLN A 594 -9.84 -19.73 -10.97
N TYR A 595 -9.52 -20.81 -10.25
CA TYR A 595 -10.17 -21.22 -9.02
C TYR A 595 -9.12 -21.19 -7.91
N ALA A 596 -9.31 -20.36 -6.90
CA ALA A 596 -8.44 -20.24 -5.75
C ALA A 596 -9.14 -20.77 -4.50
N PHE A 597 -8.35 -21.41 -3.64
CA PHE A 597 -8.73 -21.87 -2.32
C PHE A 597 -7.73 -21.33 -1.31
N ASN A 598 -8.22 -20.72 -0.24
CA ASN A 598 -7.40 -20.25 0.87
C ASN A 598 -8.02 -20.75 2.17
N SER A 599 -7.19 -21.15 3.12
CA SER A 599 -7.63 -21.64 4.43
C SER A 599 -6.62 -21.24 5.49
N GLY A 600 -7.13 -20.82 6.64
CA GLY A 600 -6.36 -20.44 7.81
C GLY A 600 -6.92 -21.12 9.05
N ILE A 601 -6.06 -21.77 9.81
CA ILE A 601 -6.40 -22.36 11.12
C ILE A 601 -5.50 -21.70 12.16
N ARG A 602 -6.10 -21.19 13.24
CA ARG A 602 -5.39 -20.82 14.46
C ARG A 602 -5.76 -21.80 15.56
N PHE A 603 -4.76 -22.32 16.26
CA PHE A 603 -4.94 -23.25 17.36
C PHE A 603 -5.02 -22.50 18.69
N MET A 604 -5.48 -23.17 19.75
CA MET A 604 -5.58 -22.60 21.10
C MET A 604 -4.23 -22.17 21.69
N ASN A 605 -3.12 -22.72 21.20
CA ASN A 605 -1.77 -22.31 21.59
C ASN A 605 -1.22 -21.15 20.72
N ASN A 606 -2.07 -20.47 19.94
CA ASN A 606 -1.78 -19.35 19.04
C ASN A 606 -0.88 -19.66 17.83
N TYR A 607 -0.47 -20.92 17.65
CA TYR A 607 0.14 -21.35 16.40
C TYR A 607 -0.90 -21.28 15.29
N GLY A 608 -0.44 -20.97 14.08
CA GLY A 608 -1.31 -20.86 12.91
C GLY A 608 -0.76 -21.63 11.73
N ILE A 609 -1.66 -22.14 10.91
CA ILE A 609 -1.35 -22.74 9.62
C ILE A 609 -2.22 -22.05 8.58
N ASN A 610 -1.59 -21.48 7.54
CA ASN A 610 -2.28 -21.03 6.35
C ASN A 610 -1.93 -21.96 5.19
N ILE A 611 -2.93 -22.51 4.53
CA ILE A 611 -2.78 -23.36 3.36
C ILE A 611 -3.69 -22.85 2.26
N GLY A 612 -3.21 -22.88 1.03
CA GLY A 612 -4.04 -22.51 -0.09
C GLY A 612 -3.39 -22.85 -1.42
N GLY A 613 -4.05 -22.43 -2.49
CA GLY A 613 -3.60 -22.69 -3.84
C GLY A 613 -4.59 -22.20 -4.87
N ALA A 614 -4.21 -22.30 -6.14
CA ALA A 614 -5.16 -22.14 -7.23
C ALA A 614 -4.89 -23.07 -8.38
N HIS A 615 -5.98 -23.39 -9.06
CA HIS A 615 -6.01 -24.07 -10.34
C HIS A 615 -6.33 -23.06 -11.44
N LYS A 616 -5.42 -22.93 -12.42
CA LYS A 616 -5.55 -22.04 -13.57
C LYS A 616 -5.65 -22.87 -14.86
N PRO A 617 -6.83 -23.40 -15.22
CA PRO A 617 -7.00 -24.27 -16.40
C PRO A 617 -6.80 -23.54 -17.72
N ARG A 618 -6.94 -22.21 -17.74
CA ARG A 618 -6.85 -21.39 -18.94
C ARG A 618 -6.09 -20.11 -18.65
N ILE A 619 -5.08 -19.82 -19.44
CA ILE A 619 -4.23 -18.63 -19.32
C ILE A 619 -3.81 -18.16 -20.71
N TYR A 620 -4.25 -16.97 -21.11
CA TYR A 620 -3.78 -16.22 -22.26
C TYR A 620 -3.40 -14.82 -21.78
N ILE A 621 -2.30 -14.29 -22.31
CA ILE A 621 -1.81 -12.95 -21.97
C ILE A 621 -1.60 -12.18 -23.27
N ASN A 622 -2.37 -11.10 -23.45
CA ASN A 622 -2.34 -10.26 -24.65
C ASN A 622 -1.05 -9.43 -24.74
N SER A 623 -0.46 -9.07 -23.60
CA SER A 623 0.75 -8.25 -23.53
C SER A 623 2.06 -9.01 -23.61
N PHE A 624 2.03 -10.35 -23.59
CA PHE A 624 3.24 -11.16 -23.45
C PHE A 624 4.26 -10.96 -24.58
N LEU A 625 3.76 -10.84 -25.81
CA LEU A 625 4.57 -10.62 -27.01
C LEU A 625 4.68 -9.12 -27.38
N ARG A 626 4.39 -8.21 -26.46
CA ARG A 626 4.59 -6.75 -26.58
C ARG A 626 4.07 -6.14 -27.89
N GLY A 627 2.80 -6.42 -28.22
CA GLY A 627 2.16 -5.99 -29.46
C GLY A 627 1.99 -7.11 -30.49
N GLY A 628 2.55 -8.29 -30.24
CA GLY A 628 2.24 -9.49 -31.01
C GLY A 628 0.89 -10.13 -30.69
N PRO A 629 0.62 -11.31 -31.27
CA PRO A 629 -0.58 -12.08 -30.95
C PRO A 629 -0.62 -12.46 -29.47
N ARG A 630 -1.80 -12.74 -28.93
CA ARG A 630 -1.95 -13.24 -27.56
C ARG A 630 -1.18 -14.55 -27.38
N TRP A 631 -0.50 -14.68 -26.26
CA TRP A 631 0.25 -15.89 -25.93
C TRP A 631 -0.54 -16.81 -25.01
N LYS A 632 -0.60 -18.10 -25.37
CA LYS A 632 -1.16 -19.13 -24.50
C LYS A 632 -0.11 -19.64 -23.53
N PHE A 633 -0.42 -19.60 -22.24
CA PHE A 633 0.31 -20.34 -21.21
C PHE A 633 -0.35 -21.69 -20.95
N ASN A 634 0.47 -22.64 -20.51
CA ASN A 634 -0.03 -23.93 -20.07
C ASN A 634 -0.80 -23.78 -18.77
N GLN A 635 -1.78 -24.67 -18.57
CA GLN A 635 -2.48 -24.80 -17.29
C GLN A 635 -1.45 -24.87 -16.16
N GLU A 636 -1.72 -24.13 -15.09
CA GLU A 636 -0.85 -23.97 -13.93
C GLU A 636 -1.63 -24.34 -12.66
N ASN A 637 -0.96 -24.99 -11.72
CA ASN A 637 -1.43 -25.13 -10.35
C ASN A 637 -0.39 -24.48 -9.42
N TYR A 638 -0.85 -23.70 -8.44
CA TYR A 638 -0.01 -23.25 -7.34
C TYR A 638 -0.57 -23.69 -6.01
N MET A 639 0.30 -23.86 -5.02
CA MET A 639 -0.04 -24.09 -3.63
C MET A 639 0.93 -23.34 -2.71
N TYR A 640 0.48 -23.04 -1.50
CA TYR A 640 1.34 -22.52 -0.44
C TYR A 640 0.99 -23.14 0.90
N LEU A 641 1.99 -23.14 1.78
CA LEU A 641 1.85 -23.50 3.19
C LEU A 641 2.68 -22.52 4.02
N PHE A 642 2.05 -21.91 5.01
CA PHE A 642 2.69 -21.08 6.02
C PHE A 642 2.38 -21.62 7.40
N MET A 643 3.40 -21.67 8.23
CA MET A 643 3.29 -21.96 9.66
C MET A 643 3.73 -20.72 10.43
N MET A 644 2.94 -20.35 11.43
CA MET A 644 3.16 -19.19 12.27
C MET A 644 3.26 -19.65 13.71
N SER A 645 4.25 -19.16 14.45
CA SER A 645 4.34 -19.38 15.89
C SER A 645 3.38 -18.44 16.64
N ASP A 646 3.25 -18.70 17.94
CA ASP A 646 2.60 -17.79 18.88
C ASP A 646 3.26 -16.40 18.83
N GLN A 647 2.48 -15.37 18.48
CA GLN A 647 2.96 -13.99 18.32
C GLN A 647 3.14 -13.27 19.66
N SER A 648 2.63 -13.82 20.77
CA SER A 648 2.81 -13.28 22.12
C SER A 648 4.25 -13.43 22.63
N LYS A 649 5.02 -14.37 22.07
CA LYS A 649 6.35 -14.76 22.56
C LYS A 649 7.44 -13.79 22.10
N LYS A 650 8.51 -13.70 22.91
CA LYS A 650 9.71 -12.89 22.60
C LYS A 650 10.39 -13.34 21.32
N LEU A 651 10.49 -14.65 21.10
CA LEU A 651 10.92 -15.24 19.83
C LEU A 651 9.69 -15.72 19.09
N ARG A 652 9.44 -15.14 17.93
CA ARG A 652 8.30 -15.47 17.08
C ARG A 652 8.72 -15.52 15.64
N GLY A 653 8.02 -16.32 14.84
CA GLY A 653 8.34 -16.42 13.44
C GLY A 653 7.24 -17.00 12.58
N LEU A 654 7.48 -16.89 11.28
CA LEU A 654 6.72 -17.47 10.21
C LEU A 654 7.70 -18.18 9.30
N ILE A 655 7.32 -19.36 8.82
CA ILE A 655 8.03 -20.03 7.73
C ILE A 655 6.99 -20.50 6.73
N GLY A 656 7.30 -20.37 5.45
CA GLY A 656 6.46 -20.95 4.44
C GLY A 656 7.14 -21.20 3.13
N ALA A 657 6.43 -21.95 2.30
CA ALA A 657 6.84 -22.29 0.96
C ALA A 657 5.67 -22.10 0.01
N ILE A 658 5.98 -21.65 -1.20
CA ILE A 658 5.06 -21.55 -2.32
C ILE A 658 5.63 -22.39 -3.46
N TYR A 659 4.79 -23.23 -4.05
CA TYR A 659 5.16 -24.03 -5.21
C TYR A 659 4.12 -23.83 -6.31
N SER A 660 4.59 -23.56 -7.53
CA SER A 660 3.77 -23.49 -8.73
C SER A 660 4.37 -24.34 -9.84
N GLN A 661 3.52 -25.01 -10.60
CA GLN A 661 3.91 -25.84 -11.73
C GLN A 661 2.90 -25.73 -12.86
N ALA A 662 3.39 -25.41 -14.05
CA ALA A 662 2.63 -25.48 -15.29
C ALA A 662 2.79 -26.83 -15.99
N LYS A 663 1.76 -27.27 -16.72
CA LYS A 663 1.80 -28.47 -17.58
C LYS A 663 2.93 -28.38 -18.62
N GLN A 664 3.38 -29.53 -19.11
CA GLN A 664 4.49 -29.68 -20.09
C GLN A 664 5.81 -29.01 -19.64
N ASN A 665 5.96 -28.78 -18.33
CA ASN A 665 7.11 -28.12 -17.72
C ASN A 665 7.42 -26.77 -18.38
N ASN A 666 6.38 -26.00 -18.74
CA ASN A 666 6.58 -24.68 -19.32
C ASN A 666 7.17 -23.68 -18.31
N PHE A 667 6.71 -23.77 -17.07
CA PHE A 667 7.02 -22.83 -16.00
C PHE A 667 6.92 -23.58 -14.67
N SER A 668 7.79 -23.26 -13.73
CA SER A 668 7.60 -23.57 -12.32
C SER A 668 8.17 -22.47 -11.45
N MET A 669 7.67 -22.38 -10.22
CA MET A 669 8.21 -21.50 -9.20
C MET A 669 8.30 -22.27 -7.90
N PHE A 670 9.42 -22.14 -7.21
CA PHE A 670 9.55 -22.52 -5.81
C PHE A 670 10.04 -21.29 -5.04
N LYS A 671 9.27 -20.90 -4.02
CA LYS A 671 9.62 -19.81 -3.10
C LYS A 671 9.69 -20.37 -1.69
N MET A 672 10.72 -20.00 -0.96
CA MET A 672 10.77 -20.13 0.50
C MET A 672 10.92 -18.76 1.12
N GLU A 673 10.15 -18.51 2.17
CA GLU A 673 10.28 -17.32 2.97
C GLU A 673 10.20 -17.65 4.44
N ALA A 674 10.98 -16.92 5.23
CA ALA A 674 10.88 -16.96 6.68
C ALA A 674 10.85 -15.53 7.22
N LEU A 675 10.29 -15.39 8.41
CA LEU A 675 10.37 -14.21 9.23
C LEU A 675 10.71 -14.69 10.64
N LEU A 676 11.80 -14.18 11.20
CA LEU A 676 12.15 -14.39 12.59
C LEU A 676 12.25 -13.05 13.27
N THR A 677 11.42 -12.84 14.29
CA THR A 677 11.45 -11.64 15.12
C THR A 677 11.81 -12.03 16.55
N TYR A 678 12.82 -11.37 17.08
CA TYR A 678 13.29 -11.54 18.44
C TYR A 678 13.24 -10.22 19.20
N THR A 679 12.58 -10.24 20.35
CA THR A 679 12.41 -9.09 21.23
C THR A 679 13.04 -9.41 22.60
N PRO A 680 14.37 -9.31 22.73
CA PRO A 680 15.10 -9.68 23.96
C PRO A 680 14.68 -8.84 25.17
N SER A 681 14.44 -7.55 24.94
CA SER A 681 14.02 -6.57 25.94
C SER A 681 12.90 -5.71 25.39
N ASP A 682 12.31 -4.90 26.26
CA ASP A 682 11.23 -3.99 25.91
C ASP A 682 11.65 -2.88 24.94
N LYS A 683 12.95 -2.60 24.81
CA LYS A 683 13.49 -1.51 23.99
C LYS A 683 14.07 -1.96 22.66
N LEU A 684 14.26 -3.26 22.45
CA LEU A 684 15.04 -3.79 21.31
C LEU A 684 14.24 -4.84 20.55
N LEU A 685 14.03 -4.61 19.26
CA LEU A 685 13.45 -5.56 18.34
C LEU A 685 14.43 -5.85 17.20
N PHE A 686 14.74 -7.13 17.01
CA PHE A 686 15.47 -7.65 15.87
C PHE A 686 14.50 -8.43 14.98
N SER A 687 14.55 -8.20 13.67
CA SER A 687 13.79 -8.97 12.70
C SER A 687 14.65 -9.29 11.49
N ILE A 688 14.58 -10.55 11.05
CA ILE A 688 15.22 -11.02 9.83
C ILE A 688 14.20 -11.78 8.99
N SER A 689 14.10 -11.46 7.71
CA SER A 689 13.17 -12.08 6.79
C SER A 689 13.88 -12.50 5.50
N PRO A 690 14.50 -13.68 5.47
CA PRO A 690 15.12 -14.21 4.27
C PRO A 690 14.06 -14.76 3.30
N GLU A 691 14.29 -14.55 2.01
CA GLU A 691 13.47 -15.03 0.92
C GLU A 691 14.36 -15.59 -0.20
N TYR A 692 14.00 -16.79 -0.68
CA TYR A 692 14.61 -17.43 -1.84
C TYR A 692 13.54 -17.77 -2.87
N VAL A 693 13.79 -17.43 -4.12
CA VAL A 693 12.90 -17.73 -5.25
C VAL A 693 13.70 -18.42 -6.36
N TYR A 694 13.20 -19.57 -6.81
CA TYR A 694 13.66 -20.27 -8.01
C TYR A 694 12.52 -20.33 -9.01
N ASN A 695 12.72 -19.80 -10.22
CA ASN A 695 11.64 -19.55 -11.16
C ASN A 695 12.03 -19.85 -12.63
N PRO A 696 12.22 -21.14 -13.00
CA PRO A 696 12.53 -21.52 -14.37
C PRO A 696 11.30 -21.43 -15.29
N ASN A 697 11.52 -20.98 -16.53
CA ASN A 697 10.50 -20.80 -17.56
C ASN A 697 11.06 -21.15 -18.94
N LYS A 698 10.34 -21.89 -19.78
CA LYS A 698 10.77 -22.26 -21.13
C LYS A 698 10.46 -21.19 -22.19
N THR A 699 9.72 -20.15 -21.87
CA THR A 699 9.11 -19.27 -22.87
C THR A 699 9.33 -17.79 -22.59
N GLN A 700 10.32 -17.42 -21.77
CA GLN A 700 10.55 -16.02 -21.41
C GLN A 700 10.78 -15.15 -22.65
N TYR A 701 10.07 -14.03 -22.73
CA TYR A 701 10.24 -13.06 -23.81
C TYR A 701 11.63 -12.41 -23.75
N VAL A 702 12.29 -12.31 -24.91
CA VAL A 702 13.61 -11.68 -25.07
C VAL A 702 13.46 -10.38 -25.85
N THR A 703 12.99 -10.46 -27.10
CA THR A 703 12.88 -9.30 -27.99
C THR A 703 11.92 -9.56 -29.14
N THR A 704 11.60 -8.52 -29.91
CA THR A 704 10.89 -8.59 -31.18
C THR A 704 11.80 -8.01 -32.26
N VAL A 705 11.94 -8.72 -33.38
CA VAL A 705 12.75 -8.30 -34.53
C VAL A 705 11.89 -8.26 -35.80
N ASN A 706 12.25 -7.41 -36.75
CA ASN A 706 11.62 -7.37 -38.07
C ASN A 706 12.46 -8.21 -39.05
N TYR A 707 11.83 -9.14 -39.74
CA TYR A 707 12.43 -9.99 -40.76
C TYR A 707 11.48 -10.09 -41.95
N ASP A 708 11.96 -9.66 -43.12
CA ASP A 708 11.21 -9.68 -44.40
C ASP A 708 9.80 -9.07 -44.30
N GLY A 709 9.71 -7.91 -43.64
CA GLY A 709 8.43 -7.19 -43.44
C GLY A 709 7.50 -7.84 -42.40
N SER A 710 7.93 -8.88 -41.69
CA SER A 710 7.16 -9.56 -40.64
C SER A 710 7.87 -9.52 -39.29
N TYR A 711 7.11 -9.34 -38.20
CA TYR A 711 7.67 -9.39 -36.86
C TYR A 711 7.89 -10.83 -36.39
N LYS A 712 9.10 -11.13 -35.92
CA LYS A 712 9.45 -12.36 -35.22
C LYS A 712 9.59 -12.07 -33.73
N TYR A 713 8.93 -12.87 -32.91
CA TYR A 713 8.98 -12.76 -31.46
C TYR A 713 9.93 -13.81 -30.91
N ILE A 714 11.00 -13.35 -30.27
CA ILE A 714 12.07 -14.20 -29.76
C ILE A 714 11.82 -14.50 -28.29
N LEU A 715 11.78 -15.78 -27.96
CA LEU A 715 11.69 -16.31 -26.60
C LEU A 715 12.94 -17.11 -26.26
N ALA A 716 13.13 -17.41 -25.00
CA ALA A 716 14.18 -18.31 -24.53
C ALA A 716 13.70 -19.15 -23.35
N SER A 717 14.42 -20.25 -23.12
CA SER A 717 14.40 -20.88 -21.81
C SER A 717 15.16 -19.96 -20.83
N PHE A 718 14.66 -19.85 -19.62
CA PHE A 718 15.03 -18.85 -18.62
C PHE A 718 15.12 -19.55 -17.27
N ASP A 719 16.27 -19.40 -16.63
CA ASP A 719 16.58 -19.96 -15.33
C ASP A 719 16.92 -18.81 -14.38
N SER A 720 16.06 -18.57 -13.39
CA SER A 720 16.23 -17.43 -12.49
C SER A 720 16.20 -17.81 -11.02
N HIS A 721 17.06 -17.11 -10.29
CA HIS A 721 17.28 -17.27 -8.87
C HIS A 721 17.30 -15.90 -8.21
N THR A 722 16.52 -15.73 -7.15
CA THR A 722 16.52 -14.55 -6.30
C THR A 722 16.84 -14.98 -4.89
N LEU A 723 17.76 -14.27 -4.24
CA LEU A 723 17.98 -14.37 -2.79
C LEU A 723 17.96 -12.97 -2.22
N MET A 724 17.12 -12.74 -1.22
CA MET A 724 17.09 -11.48 -0.50
C MET A 724 16.88 -11.71 0.99
N THR A 725 17.23 -10.72 1.80
CA THR A 725 16.91 -10.75 3.23
C THR A 725 16.54 -9.37 3.70
N ASN A 726 15.44 -9.21 4.43
CA ASN A 726 15.16 -7.94 5.10
C ASN A 726 15.64 -8.03 6.54
N ILE A 727 16.52 -7.12 6.94
CA ILE A 727 17.04 -7.01 8.31
C ILE A 727 16.49 -5.71 8.89
N ARG A 728 15.86 -5.79 10.06
CA ARG A 728 15.41 -4.63 10.83
C ARG A 728 15.89 -4.72 12.27
N VAL A 729 16.47 -3.62 12.76
CA VAL A 729 16.79 -3.44 14.18
C VAL A 729 16.17 -2.14 14.65
N ASN A 730 15.28 -2.23 15.63
CA ASN A 730 14.67 -1.06 16.24
C ASN A 730 15.11 -1.00 17.70
N TYR A 731 15.75 0.10 18.07
CA TYR A 731 16.12 0.40 19.43
C TYR A 731 15.44 1.69 19.89
N THR A 732 14.53 1.57 20.86
CA THR A 732 13.79 2.71 21.42
C THR A 732 14.39 3.08 22.77
N VAL A 733 15.08 4.23 22.84
CA VAL A 733 15.69 4.69 24.10
C VAL A 733 14.60 5.09 25.09
N ASN A 734 13.64 5.88 24.58
CA ASN A 734 12.40 6.34 25.21
C ASN A 734 11.41 6.76 24.09
N PRO A 735 10.14 7.07 24.40
CA PRO A 735 9.13 7.41 23.39
C PRO A 735 9.51 8.57 22.43
N ASN A 736 10.45 9.44 22.82
CA ASN A 736 10.89 10.59 22.05
C ASN A 736 12.21 10.37 21.30
N LEU A 737 12.93 9.26 21.53
CA LEU A 737 14.23 8.99 20.91
C LEU A 737 14.34 7.52 20.47
N SER A 738 14.49 7.32 19.17
CA SER A 738 14.62 5.98 18.57
C SER A 738 15.76 5.90 17.55
N ILE A 739 16.36 4.74 17.45
CA ILE A 739 17.39 4.36 16.48
C ILE A 739 16.86 3.18 15.68
N GLN A 740 16.86 3.29 14.36
CA GLN A 740 16.32 2.29 13.45
C GLN A 740 17.34 1.96 12.40
N TYR A 741 17.57 0.66 12.20
CA TYR A 741 18.42 0.16 11.14
C TYR A 741 17.60 -0.74 10.22
N TYR A 742 17.73 -0.50 8.92
CA TYR A 742 17.24 -1.35 7.86
C TYR A 742 18.41 -1.78 6.98
N GLY A 743 18.45 -3.06 6.60
CA GLY A 743 19.41 -3.61 5.66
C GLY A 743 18.75 -4.62 4.74
N GLN A 744 19.08 -4.58 3.45
CA GLN A 744 18.59 -5.52 2.46
C GLN A 744 19.71 -5.92 1.51
N PRO A 745 20.41 -7.05 1.74
CA PRO A 745 21.17 -7.70 0.69
C PRO A 745 20.19 -8.38 -0.27
N PHE A 746 20.42 -8.18 -1.56
CA PHE A 746 19.60 -8.70 -2.64
C PHE A 746 20.51 -9.16 -3.78
N ILE A 747 20.22 -10.32 -4.34
CA ILE A 747 20.80 -10.79 -5.59
C ILE A 747 19.72 -11.39 -6.47
N PHE A 748 19.77 -11.06 -7.75
CA PHE A 748 18.98 -11.68 -8.79
C PHE A 748 19.91 -12.16 -9.90
N ARG A 749 19.78 -13.43 -10.27
CA ARG A 749 20.53 -14.04 -11.36
C ARG A 749 19.57 -14.62 -12.37
N ALA A 750 19.75 -14.26 -13.64
CA ALA A 750 18.98 -14.75 -14.76
C ALA A 750 19.89 -15.29 -15.87
N LYS A 751 19.66 -16.54 -16.27
CA LYS A 751 20.30 -17.18 -17.42
C LYS A 751 19.26 -17.54 -18.47
N TYR A 752 19.52 -17.13 -19.68
CA TYR A 752 18.75 -17.41 -20.88
C TYR A 752 19.53 -18.39 -21.75
N ASN A 753 18.83 -19.37 -22.29
CA ASN A 753 19.38 -20.34 -23.22
C ASN A 753 18.27 -20.88 -24.13
N GLN A 754 18.64 -21.73 -25.09
CA GLN A 754 17.69 -22.35 -26.03
C GLN A 754 16.75 -21.32 -26.67
N PHE A 755 17.30 -20.38 -27.43
CA PHE A 755 16.51 -19.34 -28.09
C PHE A 755 15.54 -19.96 -29.11
N LYS A 756 14.37 -19.35 -29.24
CA LYS A 756 13.28 -19.83 -30.10
C LYS A 756 12.50 -18.65 -30.66
N TYR A 757 11.86 -18.84 -31.80
CA TYR A 757 10.93 -17.87 -32.38
C TYR A 757 9.51 -18.41 -32.39
N VAL A 758 8.54 -17.53 -32.15
CA VAL A 758 7.11 -17.87 -32.12
C VAL A 758 6.61 -18.26 -33.51
N THR A 759 5.81 -19.33 -33.59
CA THR A 759 5.17 -19.82 -34.81
C THR A 759 3.65 -19.84 -34.67
N ASN A 760 3.10 -20.59 -33.70
CA ASN A 760 1.67 -20.62 -33.41
C ASN A 760 1.41 -20.33 -31.91
N PRO A 761 1.28 -19.06 -31.50
CA PRO A 761 1.26 -18.65 -30.09
C PRO A 761 0.09 -19.20 -29.27
N THR A 762 -0.92 -19.78 -29.92
CA THR A 762 -2.14 -20.28 -29.28
C THR A 762 -2.29 -21.80 -29.32
N ALA A 763 -1.33 -22.53 -29.91
CA ALA A 763 -1.39 -23.99 -30.03
C ALA A 763 -1.54 -24.69 -28.67
N ASP A 764 -2.30 -25.79 -28.59
CA ASP A 764 -2.49 -26.51 -27.32
C ASP A 764 -1.18 -27.09 -26.77
N ASN A 765 -0.38 -27.71 -27.63
CA ASN A 765 0.93 -28.23 -27.28
C ASN A 765 1.97 -27.10 -27.30
N LEU A 766 2.69 -26.92 -26.19
CA LEU A 766 3.79 -25.96 -26.04
C LEU A 766 4.80 -26.01 -27.19
N ASN A 767 5.21 -27.21 -27.61
CA ASN A 767 6.24 -27.38 -28.65
C ASN A 767 5.76 -26.96 -30.04
N ASN A 768 4.46 -26.79 -30.25
CA ASN A 768 3.91 -26.29 -31.51
C ASN A 768 3.81 -24.77 -31.52
N ARG A 769 4.15 -24.09 -30.41
CA ARG A 769 4.04 -22.62 -30.30
C ARG A 769 5.26 -21.87 -30.80
N PHE A 770 6.39 -22.54 -30.87
CA PHE A 770 7.68 -21.96 -31.25
C PHE A 770 8.53 -23.00 -31.96
N ASN A 771 9.53 -22.52 -32.69
CA ASN A 771 10.64 -23.34 -33.20
C ASN A 771 11.93 -22.90 -32.50
N LEU A 772 12.74 -23.88 -32.07
CA LEU A 772 14.08 -23.63 -31.55
C LEU A 772 15.02 -23.27 -32.69
N TYR A 773 15.93 -22.32 -32.46
CA TYR A 773 17.09 -22.17 -33.33
C TYR A 773 18.02 -23.38 -33.15
N ASN A 774 18.52 -23.91 -34.25
CA ASN A 774 19.55 -24.96 -34.26
C ASN A 774 20.95 -24.32 -34.33
N GLU A 775 22.00 -25.14 -34.20
CA GLU A 775 23.40 -24.68 -34.19
C GLU A 775 23.83 -24.02 -35.50
N ASP A 776 23.20 -24.36 -36.63
CA ASP A 776 23.48 -23.76 -37.93
C ASP A 776 22.81 -22.38 -38.09
N GLN A 777 21.80 -22.06 -37.26
CA GLN A 777 21.03 -20.80 -37.33
C GLN A 777 21.49 -19.74 -36.33
N ILE A 778 22.15 -20.11 -35.24
CA ILE A 778 22.51 -19.17 -34.16
C ILE A 778 23.99 -19.24 -33.84
N ASP A 779 24.69 -18.12 -34.05
CA ASP A 779 26.06 -17.93 -33.63
C ASP A 779 26.13 -16.96 -32.45
N PHE A 780 27.11 -17.17 -31.56
CA PHE A 780 27.34 -16.30 -30.41
C PHE A 780 28.79 -15.82 -30.37
N THR A 781 28.98 -14.54 -30.66
CA THR A 781 30.30 -13.89 -30.67
C THR A 781 30.21 -12.52 -29.99
N ASN A 782 31.21 -12.17 -29.18
CA ASN A 782 31.32 -10.86 -28.52
C ASN A 782 30.04 -10.38 -27.79
N ASN A 783 29.38 -11.28 -27.04
CA ASN A 783 28.15 -10.99 -26.28
C ASN A 783 26.91 -10.66 -27.15
N TYR A 784 26.94 -11.06 -28.42
CA TYR A 784 25.86 -10.84 -29.38
C TYR A 784 25.47 -12.16 -30.05
N TYR A 785 24.17 -12.41 -30.15
CA TYR A 785 23.63 -13.53 -30.91
C TYR A 785 23.30 -13.08 -32.32
N SER A 786 23.92 -13.70 -33.31
CA SER A 786 23.65 -13.50 -34.73
C SER A 786 22.80 -14.67 -35.24
N ILE A 787 21.71 -14.36 -35.94
CA ILE A 787 20.77 -15.34 -36.45
C ILE A 787 20.84 -15.35 -37.97
N ASP A 788 21.09 -16.52 -38.54
CA ASP A 788 20.82 -16.87 -39.94
C ASP A 788 19.50 -17.65 -39.96
N HIS A 789 18.40 -16.96 -40.27
CA HIS A 789 17.05 -17.52 -40.20
C HIS A 789 16.77 -18.46 -41.36
N ASN A 790 17.31 -18.16 -42.55
CA ASN A 790 17.02 -18.85 -43.80
C ASN A 790 18.07 -19.90 -44.21
N LEU A 791 19.17 -20.00 -43.46
CA LEU A 791 20.31 -20.92 -43.68
C LEU A 791 21.06 -20.64 -44.99
N ASP A 792 21.16 -19.38 -45.41
CA ASP A 792 21.90 -18.98 -46.62
C ASP A 792 23.39 -18.63 -46.36
N GLY A 793 23.83 -18.69 -45.09
CA GLY A 793 25.17 -18.37 -44.65
C GLY A 793 25.38 -16.89 -44.30
N THR A 794 24.33 -16.07 -44.32
CA THR A 794 24.36 -14.66 -43.93
C THR A 794 23.47 -14.41 -42.71
N SER A 795 23.90 -13.51 -41.81
CA SER A 795 23.09 -13.16 -40.64
C SER A 795 21.99 -12.17 -41.02
N ASP A 796 20.75 -12.53 -40.72
CA ASP A 796 19.55 -11.73 -40.97
C ASP A 796 19.28 -10.70 -39.88
N TYR A 797 19.43 -11.11 -38.61
CA TYR A 797 19.19 -10.25 -37.45
C TYR A 797 19.93 -10.80 -36.23
N GLY A 798 19.94 -10.04 -35.14
CA GLY A 798 20.54 -10.49 -33.89
C GLY A 798 20.06 -9.73 -32.67
N PHE A 799 20.55 -10.13 -31.51
CA PHE A 799 20.22 -9.50 -30.24
C PHE A 799 21.35 -9.73 -29.23
N TYR A 800 21.51 -8.77 -28.32
CA TYR A 800 22.48 -8.89 -27.23
C TYR A 800 22.10 -9.99 -26.26
N ASN A 801 23.12 -10.60 -25.65
CA ASN A 801 22.95 -11.58 -24.61
C ASN A 801 22.10 -11.04 -23.44
N PRO A 802 20.93 -11.64 -23.17
CA PRO A 802 20.05 -11.15 -22.11
C PRO A 802 20.42 -11.68 -20.71
N ASN A 803 21.50 -12.46 -20.58
CA ASN A 803 21.99 -12.94 -19.28
C ASN A 803 22.44 -11.78 -18.41
N PHE A 804 22.01 -11.77 -17.14
CA PHE A 804 22.51 -10.82 -16.17
C PHE A 804 22.40 -11.36 -14.75
N SER A 805 23.29 -10.89 -13.90
CA SER A 805 23.23 -11.08 -12.46
C SER A 805 23.49 -9.74 -11.81
N THR A 806 22.63 -9.33 -10.88
CA THR A 806 22.73 -8.05 -10.20
C THR A 806 22.67 -8.23 -8.70
N VAL A 807 23.54 -7.51 -8.01
CA VAL A 807 23.59 -7.44 -6.55
C VAL A 807 23.22 -6.04 -6.13
N GLN A 808 22.32 -5.95 -5.16
CA GLN A 808 21.91 -4.71 -4.54
C GLN A 808 22.10 -4.79 -3.04
N TRP A 809 22.58 -3.70 -2.46
CA TRP A 809 22.60 -3.48 -1.03
C TRP A 809 21.95 -2.14 -0.74
N LYS A 810 20.92 -2.19 0.10
CA LYS A 810 20.27 -1.00 0.65
C LYS A 810 20.40 -1.04 2.15
N SER A 811 21.00 -0.01 2.73
CA SER A 811 21.12 0.16 4.17
C SER A 811 20.67 1.55 4.58
N ASN A 812 19.91 1.65 5.66
CA ASN A 812 19.48 2.92 6.23
C ASN A 812 19.59 2.84 7.75
N LEU A 813 20.24 3.82 8.36
CA LEU A 813 20.23 4.08 9.79
C LEU A 813 19.55 5.42 10.03
N VAL A 814 18.50 5.43 10.84
CA VAL A 814 17.70 6.61 11.17
C VAL A 814 17.69 6.80 12.67
N VAL A 815 18.15 7.95 13.12
CA VAL A 815 17.97 8.43 14.50
C VAL A 815 16.89 9.51 14.45
N ARG A 816 15.78 9.30 15.15
CA ARG A 816 14.69 10.29 15.31
C ARG A 816 14.66 10.76 16.77
N TRP A 817 14.71 12.07 16.97
CA TRP A 817 14.57 12.70 18.28
C TRP A 817 13.50 13.79 18.26
N GLU A 818 12.45 13.64 19.06
CA GLU A 818 11.49 14.70 19.37
C GLU A 818 11.99 15.47 20.59
N TYR A 819 12.66 16.61 20.36
CA TYR A 819 13.31 17.39 21.42
C TYR A 819 12.34 18.37 22.10
N ARG A 820 11.23 18.68 21.44
CA ARG A 820 10.09 19.46 21.94
C ARG A 820 8.84 18.94 21.22
N ARG A 821 7.67 19.06 21.87
CA ARG A 821 6.37 18.70 21.30
C ARG A 821 6.24 19.16 19.84
N GLY A 822 6.07 18.23 18.92
CA GLY A 822 5.90 18.49 17.48
C GLY A 822 7.16 18.97 16.72
N SER A 823 8.32 19.02 17.38
CA SER A 823 9.60 19.44 16.77
C SER A 823 10.60 18.28 16.82
N GLU A 824 11.11 17.90 15.65
CA GLU A 824 11.89 16.67 15.48
C GLU A 824 13.25 16.95 14.82
N LEU A 825 14.23 16.15 15.20
CA LEU A 825 15.52 16.07 14.55
C LEU A 825 15.72 14.65 14.01
N TYR A 826 16.09 14.56 12.74
CA TYR A 826 16.46 13.32 12.07
C TYR A 826 17.93 13.37 11.69
N PHE A 827 18.64 12.30 12.01
CA PHE A 827 19.93 11.97 11.42
C PHE A 827 19.77 10.68 10.63
N VAL A 828 20.07 10.73 9.34
CA VAL A 828 19.93 9.61 8.42
C VAL A 828 21.28 9.34 7.77
N TRP A 829 21.71 8.07 7.85
CA TRP A 829 22.75 7.53 6.99
C TRP A 829 22.12 6.48 6.09
N SER A 830 22.21 6.70 4.78
CA SER A 830 21.77 5.74 3.77
C SER A 830 22.98 5.30 2.96
N GLN A 831 23.01 4.01 2.64
CA GLN A 831 24.03 3.42 1.79
C GLN A 831 23.35 2.58 0.72
N GLY A 832 23.70 2.86 -0.53
CA GLY A 832 23.19 2.18 -1.71
C GLY A 832 24.32 1.59 -2.54
N LEU A 833 24.09 0.39 -3.05
CA LEU A 833 24.97 -0.26 -4.00
C LEU A 833 24.11 -1.04 -4.97
N ASN A 834 24.42 -0.93 -6.26
CA ASN A 834 23.80 -1.68 -7.33
C ASN A 834 24.89 -2.00 -8.35
N THR A 835 25.22 -3.28 -8.52
CA THR A 835 26.28 -3.72 -9.41
C THR A 835 25.85 -4.95 -10.20
N PHE A 836 26.47 -5.13 -11.36
CA PHE A 836 26.35 -6.34 -12.17
C PHE A 836 27.55 -7.25 -11.87
N ILE A 837 27.28 -8.54 -11.74
CA ILE A 837 28.31 -9.56 -11.54
C ILE A 837 28.16 -10.64 -12.61
N ASP A 838 29.17 -11.50 -12.74
CA ASP A 838 29.07 -12.64 -13.64
C ASP A 838 27.95 -13.59 -13.21
N THR A 839 27.24 -14.15 -14.19
CA THR A 839 26.21 -15.15 -13.96
C THR A 839 26.78 -16.53 -13.58
N SER A 840 28.08 -16.78 -13.74
CA SER A 840 28.75 -17.99 -13.28
C SER A 840 28.82 -18.08 -11.75
N GLU A 841 28.80 -16.94 -11.06
CA GLU A 841 28.95 -16.87 -9.61
C GLU A 841 27.77 -17.52 -8.87
N SER A 842 28.07 -18.07 -7.69
CA SER A 842 27.04 -18.54 -6.76
C SER A 842 26.26 -17.36 -6.19
N LEU A 843 25.06 -17.59 -5.63
CA LEU A 843 24.27 -16.48 -5.08
C LEU A 843 24.97 -15.82 -3.88
N VAL A 844 25.64 -16.62 -3.04
CA VAL A 844 26.30 -16.13 -1.83
C VAL A 844 27.63 -15.46 -2.17
N ASP A 845 28.43 -16.07 -3.04
CA ASP A 845 29.69 -15.48 -3.50
C ASP A 845 29.44 -14.21 -4.31
N GLY A 846 28.38 -14.22 -5.12
CA GLY A 846 27.92 -13.06 -5.87
C GLY A 846 27.58 -11.88 -4.95
N ILE A 847 26.80 -12.09 -3.89
CA ILE A 847 26.55 -11.05 -2.87
C ILE A 847 27.88 -10.56 -2.27
N SER A 848 28.76 -11.47 -1.86
CA SER A 848 30.05 -11.13 -1.25
C SER A 848 30.94 -10.29 -2.17
N LEU A 849 30.99 -10.61 -3.47
CA LEU A 849 31.70 -9.85 -4.49
C LEU A 849 31.05 -8.48 -4.71
N GLY A 850 29.74 -8.44 -4.89
CA GLY A 850 29.02 -7.19 -5.12
C GLY A 850 29.16 -6.21 -3.96
N LEU A 851 29.17 -6.70 -2.72
CA LEU A 851 29.38 -5.89 -1.52
C LEU A 851 30.80 -5.30 -1.37
N LYS A 852 31.77 -5.69 -2.20
CA LYS A 852 33.11 -5.10 -2.22
C LYS A 852 33.20 -3.83 -3.05
N GLU A 853 32.24 -3.59 -3.94
CA GLU A 853 32.18 -2.36 -4.74
C GLU A 853 32.00 -1.13 -3.84
N LYS A 854 32.49 0.02 -4.29
CA LYS A 854 32.41 1.25 -3.50
C LYS A 854 30.96 1.73 -3.43
N PRO A 855 30.32 1.78 -2.25
CA PRO A 855 28.93 2.16 -2.15
C PRO A 855 28.75 3.67 -2.24
N GLU A 856 27.57 4.10 -2.67
CA GLU A 856 27.14 5.49 -2.55
C GLU A 856 26.54 5.70 -1.15
N ASN A 857 27.01 6.72 -0.43
CA ASN A 857 26.48 7.05 0.89
C ASN A 857 25.77 8.40 0.83
N THR A 858 24.69 8.53 1.58
CA THR A 858 23.98 9.78 1.82
C THR A 858 23.92 10.01 3.32
N PHE A 859 24.44 11.14 3.77
CA PHE A 859 24.26 11.63 5.13
C PHE A 859 23.27 12.78 5.09
N LEU A 860 22.20 12.71 5.88
CA LEU A 860 21.17 13.74 5.91
C LEU A 860 20.85 14.12 7.34
N ILE A 861 20.74 15.44 7.57
CA ILE A 861 20.19 16.01 8.78
C ILE A 861 18.94 16.79 8.39
N LYS A 862 17.84 16.54 9.11
CA LYS A 862 16.58 17.27 8.96
C LYS A 862 16.10 17.74 10.32
N ALA A 863 15.81 19.03 10.42
CA ALA A 863 15.23 19.64 11.60
C ALA A 863 13.86 20.21 11.25
N THR A 864 12.85 19.86 12.03
CA THR A 864 11.50 20.42 11.97
C THR A 864 11.25 21.22 13.25
N PHE A 865 10.48 22.31 13.13
CA PHE A 865 10.16 23.18 14.26
C PHE A 865 8.64 23.37 14.31
N SER A 866 8.02 23.05 15.45
CA SER A 866 6.61 23.41 15.65
C SER A 866 6.51 24.84 16.19
N LEU A 867 5.75 25.68 15.48
CA LEU A 867 5.48 27.06 15.85
C LEU A 867 4.06 27.28 16.40
N GLY A 868 3.24 26.23 16.46
CA GLY A 868 1.89 26.27 17.03
C GLY A 868 1.86 26.08 18.55
N ASN A 869 0.84 26.66 19.21
CA ASN A 869 0.56 26.48 20.65
C ASN A 869 -0.37 25.29 20.89
#